data_AF-A0A517TG00-F1
#
_entry.id   AF-A0A517TG00-F1
#
_cell.length_a   1.000
_cell.length_b   1.000
_cell.length_c   1.000
_cell.angle_alpha   90.00
_cell.angle_beta   90.00
_cell.angle_gamma   90.00
#
_symmetry.space_group_name_H-M   'P 1'
#
loop_
_entity.id
_entity.type
_entity.pdbx_description
1 polymer ?
#
loop_
_entity_poly.entity_id
_entity_poly.type
_entity_poly.pdbx_seq_one_letter_code
_entity_poly.pdbx_strand_id
1 'polypeptide(L)'
;MNQAQEDRRFSRYAPILALGVLVTLAPAALADRSWVGPNLGVWSDAGNWSPGGVPGAADIARIGNLPGVDGDWVYLDQDDVVAGLRVTDTMHFRSEGYKLTVLGETLVSGQEGEDELEKHSRMRIEEGPHAIDFDTDKLTLSNGGYFTQDGGMMEVDERFHIGSDSRYAGHGTVRFGDSGLVFRNESILSVNDSADPVGLTFDVINGGVLDLDGLTGEGRIYVYGALDDDPNTSRLTINGGTIADPVNSTVRIGRNGRLQMNTEAPWEMADGSLLKFTGSLYDDETGHGRLGGQHVTLGGVVSTSIAGFGWIESDATFEPTAEVHVPERANLVLGGQTVVNGGEFNVGDDGNLHFGDAEVNGGVFNTASTTSSLSRLAFGGDTSFSGDIVVNGAALQNGDVTVNSPATLTATRFNMNGSFVGKPHWDINHALTLNASYISSGTSNRFRKSIDISGTLLSRLDLNLDDPTESWEMDGEMHLGGNIAFYVNRLAGSPMRMTGELEVSSKAGISADTTLAAASTTTLQDANDQLRFTGVSRVEAGAGFVGWGDLVVGGASGHLTLDDGANTVDVGLVNQGLLDVDDRAGIATVDRFTNGVNGTLAIDLGGHLIGDEFDHLLVAGVAEIDGVLGVDLLADEFGVPTFLPQVGDEFMILSSQGGVSGAFAGVLPTIAGGMAYGWEVLYHPHDVTIRLASVGSAVPEPTTGLMAACLLAMAAYGAPRR
;
A
#
# COMPACT_ATOMS: atom_id res chain seq x y z
N MET A 1 15.29 12.81 55.70
CA MET A 1 14.70 12.83 57.05
C MET A 1 14.20 11.42 57.33
N ASN A 2 14.85 10.74 58.29
CA ASN A 2 14.57 9.47 59.01
C ASN A 2 14.35 8.16 58.20
N GLN A 3 15.25 7.16 58.24
CA GLN A 3 15.68 6.21 59.31
C GLN A 3 14.75 4.99 59.53
N ALA A 4 15.30 3.79 59.27
CA ALA A 4 15.32 2.57 60.10
C ALA A 4 15.68 1.37 59.18
N GLN A 5 16.88 0.80 59.12
CA GLN A 5 17.64 0.01 60.12
C GLN A 5 16.85 -1.14 60.77
N GLU A 6 17.03 -2.36 60.22
CA GLU A 6 16.84 -3.62 60.96
C GLU A 6 18.17 -4.39 61.04
N ASP A 7 18.68 -4.44 62.27
CA ASP A 7 19.77 -5.28 62.75
C ASP A 7 19.36 -6.77 62.79
N ARG A 8 20.18 -7.65 62.19
CA ARG A 8 20.22 -9.07 62.57
C ARG A 8 21.57 -9.45 63.15
N ARG A 9 21.48 -9.88 64.41
CA ARG A 9 22.50 -10.31 65.37
C ARG A 9 23.48 -11.34 64.81
N PHE A 10 24.77 -11.00 64.79
CA PHE A 10 25.85 -11.99 64.73
C PHE A 10 26.28 -12.43 66.13
N SER A 11 26.22 -13.75 66.33
CA SER A 11 26.64 -14.46 67.54
C SER A 11 28.16 -14.46 67.67
N ARG A 12 28.62 -14.18 68.90
CA ARG A 12 30.01 -14.27 69.33
C ARG A 12 30.47 -15.74 69.31
N TYR A 13 31.50 -16.04 68.52
CA TYR A 13 32.39 -17.19 68.75
C TYR A 13 33.83 -16.70 68.79
N ALA A 14 34.56 -17.18 69.80
CA ALA A 14 35.93 -16.82 70.11
C ALA A 14 36.93 -17.31 69.04
N PRO A 15 38.05 -16.60 68.81
CA PRO A 15 39.06 -17.05 67.87
C PRO A 15 39.93 -18.15 68.52
N ILE A 16 39.87 -19.36 67.98
CA ILE A 16 40.93 -20.35 68.17
C ILE A 16 42.03 -20.01 67.16
N LEU A 17 43.17 -19.57 67.67
CA LEU A 17 44.37 -19.26 66.91
C LEU A 17 44.99 -20.58 66.40
N ALA A 18 44.53 -21.04 65.23
CA ALA A 18 45.18 -22.12 64.50
C ALA A 18 46.31 -21.54 63.66
N LEU A 19 47.55 -21.84 64.05
CA LEU A 19 48.77 -21.55 63.28
C LEU A 19 48.78 -22.47 62.05
N GLY A 20 48.01 -22.12 61.02
CA GLY A 20 48.01 -22.78 59.72
C GLY A 20 49.23 -22.34 58.93
N VAL A 21 50.07 -23.29 58.53
CA VAL A 21 51.15 -23.08 57.57
C VAL A 21 50.53 -22.55 56.28
N LEU A 22 50.72 -21.25 56.01
CA LEU A 22 50.38 -20.63 54.73
C LEU A 22 51.39 -21.16 53.70
N VAL A 23 51.10 -22.31 53.10
CA VAL A 23 51.78 -22.70 51.86
C VAL A 23 51.30 -21.72 50.81
N THR A 24 52.08 -20.68 50.54
CA THR A 24 51.93 -19.86 49.34
C THR A 24 52.27 -20.78 48.17
N LEU A 25 51.28 -21.53 47.67
CA LEU A 25 51.38 -22.12 46.35
C LEU A 25 51.57 -20.94 45.41
N ALA A 26 52.76 -20.82 44.82
CA ALA A 26 52.96 -19.88 43.73
C ALA A 26 51.84 -20.15 42.71
N PRO A 27 51.17 -19.11 42.20
CA PRO A 27 50.19 -19.32 41.13
C PRO A 27 50.88 -20.15 40.05
N ALA A 28 50.26 -21.27 39.67
CA ALA A 28 50.76 -22.06 38.56
C ALA A 28 50.94 -21.10 37.38
N ALA A 29 52.15 -21.05 36.83
CA ALA A 29 52.41 -20.19 35.69
C ALA A 29 51.50 -20.65 34.54
N LEU A 30 50.86 -19.70 33.86
CA LEU A 30 50.13 -19.94 32.60
C LEU A 30 50.98 -20.85 31.71
N ALA A 31 50.50 -22.08 31.50
CA ALA A 31 51.16 -23.04 30.62
C ALA A 31 50.31 -23.27 29.37
N ASP A 32 50.94 -23.17 28.21
CA ASP A 32 50.33 -23.60 26.97
C ASP A 32 50.42 -25.13 26.89
N ARG A 33 49.28 -25.79 26.72
CA ARG A 33 49.16 -27.25 26.54
C ARG A 33 48.74 -27.52 25.11
N SER A 34 49.63 -28.13 24.33
CA SER A 34 49.36 -28.46 22.92
C SER A 34 48.95 -29.92 22.80
N TRP A 35 47.91 -30.19 22.01
CA TRP A 35 47.46 -31.54 21.68
C TRP A 35 48.53 -32.28 20.86
N VAL A 36 48.86 -33.48 21.30
CA VAL A 36 49.78 -34.44 20.63
C VAL A 36 49.16 -35.83 20.55
N GLY A 37 47.89 -35.96 20.92
CA GLY A 37 47.16 -37.22 20.93
C GLY A 37 46.89 -37.75 19.52
N PRO A 38 46.55 -39.04 19.40
CA PRO A 38 46.14 -39.62 18.12
C PRO A 38 44.77 -39.09 17.69
N ASN A 39 44.40 -39.33 16.42
CA ASN A 39 43.04 -39.13 15.94
C ASN A 39 42.03 -39.85 16.85
N LEU A 40 40.92 -39.16 17.13
CA LEU A 40 39.86 -39.61 18.02
C LEU A 40 40.32 -39.75 19.49
N GLY A 41 41.29 -38.95 19.91
CA GLY A 41 41.76 -38.97 21.29
C GLY A 41 40.78 -38.25 22.23
N VAL A 42 40.82 -38.67 23.50
CA VAL A 42 39.99 -38.12 24.58
C VAL A 42 40.74 -37.04 25.37
N TRP A 43 40.04 -35.99 25.75
CA TRP A 43 40.56 -34.81 26.43
C TRP A 43 41.23 -35.14 27.78
N SER A 44 40.61 -36.03 28.56
CA SER A 44 41.05 -36.40 29.92
C SER A 44 42.37 -37.19 29.98
N ASP A 45 42.90 -37.69 28.85
CA ASP A 45 44.17 -38.39 28.82
C ASP A 45 45.34 -37.40 28.83
N ALA A 46 45.99 -37.28 29.99
CA ALA A 46 47.17 -36.45 30.19
C ALA A 46 48.33 -36.73 29.20
N GLY A 47 48.39 -37.93 28.60
CA GLY A 47 49.38 -38.31 27.59
C GLY A 47 49.15 -37.68 26.22
N ASN A 48 47.94 -37.18 25.95
CA ASN A 48 47.58 -36.50 24.70
C ASN A 48 47.98 -35.01 24.69
N TRP A 49 48.63 -34.52 25.74
CA TRP A 49 49.01 -33.12 25.90
C TRP A 49 50.53 -32.95 26.05
N SER A 50 51.05 -31.84 25.52
CA SER A 50 52.46 -31.46 25.62
C SER A 50 52.59 -29.99 26.08
N PRO A 51 53.32 -29.70 27.18
CA PRO A 51 53.87 -30.67 28.13
C PRO A 51 52.78 -31.58 28.74
N GLY A 52 53.16 -32.77 29.22
CA GLY A 52 52.20 -33.77 29.74
C GLY A 52 51.32 -33.26 30.88
N GLY A 53 50.04 -33.62 30.85
CA GLY A 53 49.01 -33.16 31.80
C GLY A 53 47.82 -32.52 31.08
N VAL A 54 46.61 -32.86 31.51
CA VAL A 54 45.36 -32.25 31.02
C VAL A 54 45.38 -30.74 31.32
N PRO A 55 44.98 -29.88 30.37
CA PRO A 55 44.87 -28.44 30.61
C PRO A 55 43.92 -28.15 31.77
N GLY A 56 44.31 -27.27 32.70
CA GLY A 56 43.44 -26.80 33.77
C GLY A 56 43.11 -25.31 33.65
N ALA A 57 42.44 -24.75 34.68
CA ALA A 57 41.90 -23.39 34.66
C ALA A 57 42.93 -22.25 34.46
N ALA A 58 44.23 -22.53 34.58
CA ALA A 58 45.30 -21.58 34.33
C ALA A 58 46.00 -21.80 32.97
N ASP A 59 45.67 -22.86 32.26
CA ASP A 59 46.35 -23.30 31.04
C ASP A 59 45.56 -22.89 29.80
N ILE A 60 46.27 -22.63 28.69
CA ILE A 60 45.66 -22.46 27.38
C ILE A 60 45.75 -23.80 26.64
N ALA A 61 44.60 -24.38 26.31
CA ALA A 61 44.51 -25.58 25.49
C ALA A 61 44.66 -25.21 24.00
N ARG A 62 45.64 -25.80 23.32
CA ARG A 62 45.90 -25.60 21.89
C ARG A 62 45.75 -26.94 21.16
N ILE A 63 44.94 -26.96 20.12
CA ILE A 63 44.66 -28.12 19.29
C ILE A 63 45.05 -27.73 17.86
N GLY A 64 45.97 -28.46 17.23
CA GLY A 64 46.38 -28.25 15.83
C GLY A 64 47.68 -27.48 15.61
N ASN A 65 48.17 -26.78 16.63
CA ASN A 65 49.36 -25.95 16.53
C ASN A 65 50.71 -26.72 16.35
N LEU A 66 50.67 -28.05 16.23
CA LEU A 66 51.83 -28.91 16.07
C LEU A 66 51.76 -29.67 14.74
N PRO A 67 52.91 -29.92 14.08
CA PRO A 67 52.92 -30.74 12.87
C PRO A 67 52.45 -32.17 13.14
N GLY A 68 51.63 -32.71 12.22
CA GLY A 68 51.26 -34.12 12.20
C GLY A 68 50.03 -34.52 13.01
N VAL A 69 49.28 -33.56 13.56
CA VAL A 69 47.95 -33.81 14.13
C VAL A 69 46.79 -33.36 13.23
N ASP A 70 47.08 -32.70 12.10
CA ASP A 70 46.09 -32.15 11.15
C ASP A 70 44.91 -33.10 10.83
N GLY A 71 43.69 -32.56 10.82
CA GLY A 71 42.44 -33.27 10.53
C GLY A 71 41.90 -34.20 11.62
N ASP A 72 42.54 -34.26 12.79
CA ASP A 72 42.14 -35.15 13.88
C ASP A 72 41.01 -34.56 14.76
N TRP A 73 40.20 -35.44 15.37
CA TRP A 73 39.19 -35.06 16.36
C TRP A 73 39.68 -35.19 17.80
N VAL A 74 39.35 -34.19 18.62
CA VAL A 74 39.47 -34.19 20.08
C VAL A 74 38.07 -34.25 20.69
N TYR A 75 37.84 -35.24 21.55
CA TYR A 75 36.58 -35.42 22.26
C TYR A 75 36.72 -35.02 23.72
N LEU A 76 35.89 -34.08 24.17
CA LEU A 76 35.73 -33.79 25.58
C LEU A 76 34.95 -34.92 26.24
N ASP A 77 35.51 -35.55 27.27
CA ASP A 77 34.93 -36.72 27.95
C ASP A 77 34.70 -36.49 29.45
N GLN A 78 34.85 -35.24 29.90
CA GLN A 78 34.61 -34.76 31.24
C GLN A 78 34.35 -33.25 31.22
N ASP A 79 33.64 -32.74 32.24
CA ASP A 79 33.55 -31.29 32.42
C ASP A 79 34.93 -30.70 32.72
N ASP A 80 35.26 -29.55 32.14
CA ASP A 80 36.56 -28.92 32.37
C ASP A 80 36.52 -27.38 32.36
N VAL A 81 37.60 -26.79 32.89
CA VAL A 81 37.83 -25.34 32.93
C VAL A 81 39.24 -25.05 32.44
N VAL A 82 39.38 -24.17 31.45
CA VAL A 82 40.67 -23.72 30.91
C VAL A 82 40.76 -22.18 30.86
N ALA A 83 41.97 -21.64 30.81
CA ALA A 83 42.18 -20.19 30.68
C ALA A 83 41.94 -19.68 29.24
N GLY A 84 42.07 -20.55 28.25
CA GLY A 84 41.86 -20.24 26.84
C GLY A 84 41.81 -21.51 26.01
N LEU A 85 41.13 -21.45 24.86
CA LEU A 85 41.02 -22.56 23.91
C LEU A 85 41.40 -22.08 22.51
N ARG A 86 42.23 -22.85 21.81
CA ARG A 86 42.58 -22.59 20.40
C ARG A 86 42.47 -23.87 19.60
N VAL A 87 41.59 -23.88 18.60
CA VAL A 87 41.43 -24.97 17.63
C VAL A 87 41.91 -24.47 16.29
N THR A 88 43.06 -24.96 15.83
CA THR A 88 43.71 -24.50 14.61
C THR A 88 44.06 -25.61 13.62
N ASP A 89 44.47 -25.22 12.41
CA ASP A 89 45.08 -26.11 11.41
C ASP A 89 44.25 -27.37 11.16
N THR A 90 42.99 -27.17 10.73
CA THR A 90 41.98 -28.16 10.37
C THR A 90 41.55 -29.14 11.47
N MET A 91 42.01 -28.95 12.70
CA MET A 91 41.61 -29.79 13.81
C MET A 91 40.15 -29.64 14.18
N HIS A 92 39.58 -30.73 14.71
CA HIS A 92 38.21 -30.76 15.17
C HIS A 92 38.12 -30.96 16.69
N PHE A 93 37.21 -30.24 17.33
CA PHE A 93 36.86 -30.40 18.75
C PHE A 93 35.36 -30.69 18.88
N ARG A 94 35.00 -31.64 19.75
CA ARG A 94 33.61 -31.98 20.06
C ARG A 94 33.38 -32.10 21.57
N SER A 95 32.31 -31.47 22.08
CA SER A 95 32.03 -31.47 23.52
C SER A 95 31.41 -32.77 24.04
N GLU A 96 30.80 -33.61 23.20
CA GLU A 96 30.11 -34.87 23.59
C GLU A 96 29.11 -34.68 24.75
N GLY A 97 28.48 -33.50 24.84
CA GLY A 97 27.52 -33.14 25.88
C GLY A 97 28.14 -32.81 27.26
N TYR A 98 29.47 -32.68 27.36
CA TYR A 98 30.15 -32.21 28.57
C TYR A 98 30.31 -30.69 28.59
N LYS A 99 30.37 -30.12 29.80
CA LYS A 99 30.56 -28.69 29.98
C LYS A 99 32.03 -28.29 29.79
N LEU A 100 32.27 -27.24 28.99
CA LEU A 100 33.57 -26.57 28.94
C LEU A 100 33.43 -25.08 29.29
N THR A 101 34.15 -24.64 30.32
CA THR A 101 34.31 -23.21 30.64
C THR A 101 35.70 -22.73 30.22
N VAL A 102 35.76 -21.69 29.40
CA VAL A 102 36.97 -21.02 28.94
C VAL A 102 37.00 -19.61 29.53
N LEU A 103 37.83 -19.37 30.55
CA LEU A 103 37.92 -18.10 31.29
C LEU A 103 38.51 -16.92 30.49
N GLY A 104 38.52 -17.01 29.17
CA GLY A 104 39.19 -16.10 28.28
C GLY A 104 38.77 -16.35 26.84
N GLU A 105 39.72 -16.25 25.91
CA GLU A 105 39.45 -16.38 24.49
C GLU A 105 39.38 -17.85 24.04
N THR A 106 38.32 -18.14 23.30
CA THR A 106 38.20 -19.27 22.39
C THR A 106 38.44 -18.80 20.95
N LEU A 107 39.45 -19.36 20.29
CA LEU A 107 39.77 -19.11 18.88
C LEU A 107 39.60 -20.39 18.07
N VAL A 108 38.82 -20.32 17.00
CA VAL A 108 38.73 -21.37 15.97
C VAL A 108 39.26 -20.79 14.66
N SER A 109 40.35 -21.34 14.13
CA SER A 109 41.03 -20.74 12.99
C SER A 109 41.75 -21.72 12.09
N GLY A 110 41.60 -21.62 10.78
CA GLY A 110 42.33 -22.47 9.84
C GLY A 110 41.40 -23.24 8.92
N GLN A 111 41.82 -23.35 7.67
CA GLN A 111 41.19 -24.13 6.63
C GLN A 111 42.25 -24.55 5.61
N GLU A 112 42.14 -25.76 5.09
CA GLU A 112 42.91 -26.21 3.93
C GLU A 112 42.04 -26.28 2.66
N GLY A 113 42.23 -25.36 1.73
CA GLY A 113 41.50 -25.35 0.44
C GLY A 113 40.07 -24.82 0.55
N GLU A 114 39.52 -24.29 -0.54
CA GLU A 114 38.44 -23.29 -0.49
C GLU A 114 37.02 -23.82 -0.17
N ASP A 115 36.70 -25.13 -0.30
CA ASP A 115 35.30 -25.59 -0.32
C ASP A 115 34.97 -26.89 0.43
N GLU A 116 35.94 -27.57 1.04
CA GLU A 116 35.68 -28.84 1.72
C GLU A 116 35.49 -28.62 3.22
N LEU A 117 34.25 -28.71 3.73
CA LEU A 117 33.91 -28.54 5.16
C LEU A 117 34.75 -29.41 6.10
N GLU A 118 35.23 -30.57 5.62
CA GLU A 118 36.10 -31.48 6.35
C GLU A 118 37.53 -30.95 6.56
N LYS A 119 37.89 -29.87 5.87
CA LYS A 119 39.21 -29.23 5.92
C LYS A 119 39.19 -27.92 6.71
N HIS A 120 38.13 -27.62 7.44
CA HIS A 120 38.05 -26.45 8.31
C HIS A 120 38.39 -26.84 9.75
N SER A 121 39.11 -25.99 10.47
CA SER A 121 39.18 -26.10 11.93
C SER A 121 37.76 -26.00 12.48
N ARG A 122 37.30 -27.05 13.16
CA ARG A 122 35.89 -27.19 13.55
C ARG A 122 35.74 -27.31 15.05
N MET A 123 34.77 -26.58 15.60
CA MET A 123 34.32 -26.74 16.97
C MET A 123 32.85 -27.12 16.97
N ARG A 124 32.49 -28.22 17.64
CA ARG A 124 31.11 -28.67 17.83
C ARG A 124 30.76 -28.71 19.31
N ILE A 125 29.78 -27.91 19.71
CA ILE A 125 29.17 -27.95 21.03
C ILE A 125 27.84 -28.68 20.93
N GLU A 126 27.61 -29.63 21.82
CA GLU A 126 26.44 -30.48 21.86
C GLU A 126 25.72 -30.31 23.18
N GLU A 127 24.39 -30.43 23.15
CA GLU A 127 23.55 -30.33 24.34
C GLU A 127 23.96 -31.36 25.41
N GLY A 128 24.29 -30.83 26.60
CA GLY A 128 24.53 -31.59 27.80
C GLY A 128 23.39 -31.43 28.82
N PRO A 129 23.51 -32.05 30.00
CA PRO A 129 22.57 -31.85 31.10
C PRO A 129 22.77 -30.51 31.84
N HIS A 130 23.61 -29.61 31.32
CA HIS A 130 24.04 -28.39 32.00
C HIS A 130 23.12 -27.21 31.66
N ALA A 131 23.10 -26.21 32.54
CA ALA A 131 22.39 -24.96 32.24
C ALA A 131 23.13 -24.13 31.17
N ILE A 132 24.46 -24.29 31.11
CA ILE A 132 25.38 -23.68 30.15
C ILE A 132 26.39 -24.78 29.81
N ASP A 133 26.40 -25.22 28.56
CA ASP A 133 27.25 -26.30 28.05
C ASP A 133 28.60 -25.76 27.59
N PHE A 134 28.64 -24.52 27.10
CA PHE A 134 29.86 -23.84 26.71
C PHE A 134 29.85 -22.39 27.17
N ASP A 135 30.93 -21.96 27.81
CA ASP A 135 31.04 -20.67 28.48
C ASP A 135 32.40 -20.06 28.12
N THR A 136 32.42 -18.86 27.55
CA THR A 136 33.67 -18.19 27.16
C THR A 136 33.58 -16.66 27.22
N ASP A 137 34.68 -15.98 27.59
CA ASP A 137 34.71 -14.51 27.52
C ASP A 137 34.60 -14.03 26.06
N LYS A 138 35.35 -14.67 25.15
CA LYS A 138 35.41 -14.30 23.72
C LYS A 138 35.38 -15.53 22.84
N LEU A 139 34.58 -15.47 21.78
CA LEU A 139 34.60 -16.46 20.72
C LEU A 139 34.98 -15.79 19.39
N THR A 140 36.11 -16.18 18.82
CA THR A 140 36.59 -15.68 17.54
C THR A 140 36.69 -16.81 16.52
N LEU A 141 35.98 -16.69 15.40
CA LEU A 141 36.17 -17.54 14.23
C LEU A 141 36.95 -16.73 13.18
N SER A 142 38.00 -17.32 12.61
CA SER A 142 38.81 -16.62 11.58
C SER A 142 39.41 -17.61 10.59
N ASN A 143 39.84 -17.15 9.40
CA ASN A 143 40.61 -17.96 8.45
C ASN A 143 39.96 -19.34 8.19
N GLY A 144 38.66 -19.37 7.88
CA GLY A 144 37.92 -20.61 7.66
C GLY A 144 37.44 -21.33 8.92
N GLY A 145 37.55 -20.75 10.11
CA GLY A 145 37.04 -21.37 11.33
C GLY A 145 35.54 -21.71 11.24
N TYR A 146 35.16 -22.93 11.61
CA TYR A 146 33.78 -23.41 11.57
C TYR A 146 33.30 -23.80 12.98
N PHE A 147 32.30 -23.09 13.50
CA PHE A 147 31.64 -23.43 14.75
C PHE A 147 30.24 -24.00 14.49
N THR A 148 29.93 -25.10 15.15
CA THR A 148 28.61 -25.75 15.11
C THR A 148 28.03 -25.93 16.51
N GLN A 149 26.80 -25.48 16.73
CA GLN A 149 26.06 -25.74 17.96
C GLN A 149 24.94 -26.75 17.68
N ASP A 150 24.85 -27.79 18.49
CA ASP A 150 23.91 -28.89 18.36
C ASP A 150 23.07 -28.99 19.64
N GLY A 151 22.26 -27.95 19.86
CA GLY A 151 21.43 -27.78 21.04
C GLY A 151 22.12 -27.03 22.18
N GLY A 152 21.56 -27.16 23.38
CA GLY A 152 22.16 -26.60 24.59
C GLY A 152 22.25 -25.07 24.65
N MET A 153 23.00 -24.58 25.63
CA MET A 153 23.22 -23.15 25.87
C MET A 153 24.72 -22.80 25.86
N MET A 154 25.07 -21.83 25.02
CA MET A 154 26.36 -21.15 25.01
C MET A 154 26.23 -19.77 25.68
N GLU A 155 27.18 -19.41 26.52
CA GLU A 155 27.32 -18.05 27.05
C GLU A 155 28.61 -17.42 26.52
N VAL A 156 28.49 -16.22 25.96
CA VAL A 156 29.62 -15.40 25.51
C VAL A 156 29.56 -14.07 26.26
N ASP A 157 30.49 -13.85 27.19
CA ASP A 157 30.41 -12.68 28.07
C ASP A 157 30.71 -11.40 27.31
N GLU A 158 31.87 -11.28 26.65
CA GLU A 158 32.30 -10.04 26.01
C GLU A 158 31.91 -9.97 24.52
N ARG A 159 32.42 -10.88 23.68
CA ARG A 159 32.25 -10.77 22.22
C ARG A 159 32.33 -12.08 21.47
N PHE A 160 31.38 -12.27 20.56
CA PHE A 160 31.41 -13.28 19.51
C PHE A 160 31.66 -12.62 18.14
N HIS A 161 32.74 -13.01 17.47
CA HIS A 161 33.11 -12.51 16.14
C HIS A 161 33.26 -13.67 15.15
N ILE A 162 32.40 -13.69 14.12
CA ILE A 162 32.57 -14.52 12.92
C ILE A 162 33.37 -13.70 11.90
N GLY A 163 34.67 -13.97 11.76
CA GLY A 163 35.54 -13.26 10.81
C GLY A 163 35.25 -13.65 9.36
N SER A 164 35.94 -12.98 8.42
CA SER A 164 35.87 -13.33 7.00
C SER A 164 36.16 -14.82 6.79
N ASP A 165 35.48 -15.41 5.80
CA ASP A 165 35.60 -16.82 5.40
C ASP A 165 35.23 -17.84 6.48
N SER A 166 34.77 -17.38 7.65
CA SER A 166 34.40 -18.25 8.76
C SER A 166 32.90 -18.56 8.74
N ARG A 167 32.48 -19.54 9.53
CA ARG A 167 31.06 -19.94 9.58
C ARG A 167 30.64 -20.28 10.99
N TYR A 168 29.46 -19.81 11.36
CA TYR A 168 28.72 -20.33 12.51
C TYR A 168 27.42 -20.97 12.03
N ALA A 169 27.14 -22.20 12.49
CA ALA A 169 25.90 -22.86 12.18
C ALA A 169 25.32 -23.69 13.33
N GLY A 170 24.04 -24.05 13.21
CA GLY A 170 23.39 -25.02 14.08
C GLY A 170 22.21 -24.45 14.84
N HIS A 171 21.99 -24.94 16.06
CA HIS A 171 20.82 -24.66 16.89
C HIS A 171 21.11 -24.70 18.38
N GLY A 172 20.21 -24.15 19.20
CA GLY A 172 20.39 -23.95 20.63
C GLY A 172 20.26 -22.47 21.00
N THR A 173 20.78 -22.09 22.17
CA THR A 173 20.77 -20.71 22.64
C THR A 173 22.19 -20.18 22.78
N VAL A 174 22.42 -18.93 22.37
CA VAL A 174 23.61 -18.12 22.66
C VAL A 174 23.17 -16.94 23.51
N ARG A 175 23.70 -16.82 24.72
CA ARG A 175 23.49 -15.69 25.61
C ARG A 175 24.68 -14.74 25.53
N PHE A 176 24.41 -13.45 25.40
CA PHE A 176 25.44 -12.40 25.40
C PHE A 176 25.37 -11.56 26.66
N GLY A 177 26.41 -11.59 27.49
CA GLY A 177 26.41 -11.06 28.86
C GLY A 177 26.65 -9.56 29.00
N ASP A 178 27.44 -8.95 28.13
CA ASP A 178 27.93 -7.57 28.29
C ASP A 178 27.08 -6.50 27.59
N SER A 179 27.31 -5.24 27.95
CA SER A 179 26.81 -4.05 27.27
C SER A 179 27.85 -3.54 26.27
N GLY A 180 27.49 -3.38 24.99
CA GLY A 180 28.43 -2.99 23.93
C GLY A 180 28.33 -3.91 22.73
N LEU A 181 29.34 -3.92 21.85
CA LEU A 181 29.33 -4.80 20.68
C LEU A 181 29.61 -6.26 21.09
N VAL A 182 28.54 -7.03 21.25
CA VAL A 182 28.61 -8.42 21.72
C VAL A 182 28.64 -9.45 20.59
N PHE A 183 28.14 -9.08 19.41
CA PHE A 183 28.13 -9.95 18.24
C PHE A 183 28.56 -9.20 16.99
N ARG A 184 29.45 -9.79 16.20
CA ARG A 184 29.83 -9.34 14.87
C ARG A 184 29.86 -10.49 13.88
N ASN A 185 29.21 -10.31 12.73
CA ASN A 185 29.23 -11.25 11.62
C ASN A 185 29.83 -10.66 10.35
N GLU A 186 31.04 -11.07 9.98
CA GLU A 186 31.71 -10.70 8.71
C GLU A 186 31.65 -11.84 7.67
N SER A 187 30.94 -12.94 7.94
CA SER A 187 30.81 -14.07 7.01
C SER A 187 29.47 -14.80 7.20
N ILE A 188 29.41 -16.12 7.46
CA ILE A 188 28.15 -16.87 7.39
C ILE A 188 27.62 -17.20 8.78
N LEU A 189 26.42 -16.70 9.09
CA LEU A 189 25.54 -17.19 10.15
C LEU A 189 24.45 -18.06 9.52
N SER A 190 24.36 -19.35 9.88
CA SER A 190 23.43 -20.28 9.26
C SER A 190 22.65 -21.14 10.27
N VAL A 191 21.33 -21.10 10.20
CA VAL A 191 20.46 -22.08 10.89
C VAL A 191 20.07 -23.13 9.85
N ASN A 192 20.85 -24.21 9.77
CA ASN A 192 20.66 -25.30 8.81
C ASN A 192 21.54 -26.49 9.22
N ASP A 193 21.00 -27.61 9.73
CA ASP A 193 21.73 -28.90 9.67
C ASP A 193 20.98 -30.18 10.13
N SER A 194 19.69 -30.17 10.47
CA SER A 194 19.07 -31.40 11.01
C SER A 194 17.72 -31.72 10.41
N ALA A 195 17.46 -33.02 10.32
CA ALA A 195 16.16 -33.59 9.96
C ALA A 195 15.05 -33.26 10.96
N ASP A 196 15.39 -32.69 12.12
CA ASP A 196 14.46 -32.30 13.18
C ASP A 196 14.29 -30.77 13.27
N PRO A 197 13.11 -30.26 13.71
CA PRO A 197 12.91 -28.85 14.12
C PRO A 197 14.07 -28.31 14.92
N VAL A 198 14.71 -27.26 14.43
CA VAL A 198 15.81 -26.64 15.16
C VAL A 198 15.79 -25.13 15.11
N GLY A 199 15.91 -24.52 16.29
CA GLY A 199 15.95 -23.08 16.47
C GLY A 199 17.29 -22.64 17.05
N LEU A 200 17.88 -21.59 16.48
CA LEU A 200 18.97 -20.84 17.06
C LEU A 200 18.41 -19.57 17.70
N THR A 201 18.71 -19.34 18.97
CA THR A 201 18.27 -18.15 19.71
C THR A 201 19.46 -17.36 20.20
N PHE A 202 19.50 -16.07 19.89
CA PHE A 202 20.41 -15.09 20.48
C PHE A 202 19.65 -14.33 21.56
N ASP A 203 20.04 -14.52 22.81
CA ASP A 203 19.52 -13.78 23.95
C ASP A 203 20.55 -12.71 24.37
N VAL A 204 20.32 -11.48 23.92
CA VAL A 204 21.16 -10.33 24.27
C VAL A 204 20.65 -9.75 25.58
N ILE A 205 21.41 -9.93 26.66
CA ILE A 205 21.12 -9.31 27.94
C ILE A 205 21.91 -8.01 28.09
N ASN A 206 21.47 -7.12 28.99
CA ASN A 206 22.16 -5.86 29.31
C ASN A 206 22.33 -4.85 28.16
N GLY A 207 21.51 -4.93 27.10
CA GLY A 207 21.49 -3.93 26.03
C GLY A 207 22.70 -4.00 25.09
N GLY A 208 23.23 -5.20 24.86
CA GLY A 208 24.27 -5.44 23.85
C GLY A 208 23.85 -5.01 22.44
N VAL A 209 24.84 -4.79 21.59
CA VAL A 209 24.74 -4.32 20.21
C VAL A 209 25.18 -5.47 19.29
N LEU A 210 24.38 -5.74 18.26
CA LEU A 210 24.68 -6.73 17.24
C LEU A 210 25.05 -6.05 15.91
N ASP A 211 26.17 -6.47 15.33
CA ASP A 211 26.63 -6.11 13.99
C ASP A 211 26.45 -7.34 13.09
N LEU A 212 25.45 -7.30 12.20
CA LEU A 212 24.96 -8.50 11.50
C LEU A 212 25.65 -8.75 10.15
N ASP A 213 26.34 -7.74 9.63
CA ASP A 213 26.98 -7.71 8.32
C ASP A 213 28.47 -7.33 8.37
N GLY A 214 28.96 -6.93 9.54
CA GLY A 214 30.35 -6.64 9.79
C GLY A 214 30.78 -5.31 9.19
N LEU A 215 32.07 -5.00 9.28
CA LEU A 215 32.60 -3.72 8.78
C LEU A 215 32.57 -3.60 7.25
N THR A 216 32.44 -4.72 6.53
CA THR A 216 32.57 -4.81 5.07
C THR A 216 31.22 -5.05 4.38
N GLY A 217 30.14 -5.30 5.11
CA GLY A 217 28.84 -5.72 4.55
C GLY A 217 28.83 -7.17 4.03
N GLU A 218 29.88 -7.95 4.30
CA GLU A 218 30.01 -9.32 3.79
C GLU A 218 29.25 -10.36 4.59
N GLY A 219 28.84 -10.04 5.83
CA GLY A 219 28.12 -10.95 6.71
C GLY A 219 26.78 -11.37 6.11
N ARG A 220 26.44 -12.65 6.16
CA ARG A 220 25.23 -13.24 5.58
C ARG A 220 24.49 -14.01 6.63
N ILE A 221 23.16 -13.92 6.58
CA ILE A 221 22.27 -14.67 7.47
C ILE A 221 21.46 -15.63 6.62
N TYR A 222 21.56 -16.91 6.93
CA TYR A 222 20.87 -17.99 6.23
C TYR A 222 19.98 -18.77 7.20
N VAL A 223 18.67 -18.72 7.01
CA VAL A 223 17.70 -19.48 7.79
C VAL A 223 17.00 -20.46 6.85
N TYR A 224 17.53 -21.67 6.69
CA TYR A 224 16.96 -22.68 5.80
C TYR A 224 16.11 -23.66 6.62
N GLY A 225 14.80 -23.75 6.33
CA GLY A 225 13.94 -24.78 6.90
C GLY A 225 14.27 -26.18 6.38
N ALA A 226 13.76 -27.20 7.06
CA ALA A 226 13.82 -28.58 6.58
C ALA A 226 13.18 -28.68 5.19
N LEU A 227 13.74 -29.55 4.34
CA LEU A 227 13.26 -29.76 2.96
C LEU A 227 11.89 -30.46 2.92
N ASP A 228 11.57 -31.21 3.96
CA ASP A 228 10.30 -31.93 4.10
C ASP A 228 9.18 -30.99 4.60
N ASP A 229 7.93 -31.33 4.31
CA ASP A 229 6.71 -30.57 4.68
C ASP A 229 6.46 -30.52 6.21
N ASP A 230 7.50 -30.71 7.02
CA ASP A 230 7.39 -30.62 8.45
C ASP A 230 7.08 -29.17 8.85
N PRO A 231 5.93 -28.89 9.52
CA PRO A 231 5.59 -27.56 10.02
C PRO A 231 6.61 -27.01 11.05
N ASN A 232 7.55 -27.86 11.47
CA ASN A 232 8.68 -27.54 12.31
C ASN A 232 9.71 -26.67 11.56
N THR A 233 9.54 -25.36 11.69
CA THR A 233 10.34 -24.33 11.00
C THR A 233 11.74 -24.16 11.60
N SER A 234 12.80 -24.18 10.78
CA SER A 234 14.11 -23.67 11.20
C SER A 234 13.97 -22.20 11.57
N ARG A 235 14.46 -21.82 12.74
CA ARG A 235 14.22 -20.48 13.28
C ARG A 235 15.50 -19.83 13.78
N LEU A 236 15.79 -18.62 13.32
CA LEU A 236 16.70 -17.71 14.00
C LEU A 236 15.89 -16.71 14.80
N THR A 237 16.08 -16.66 16.12
CA THR A 237 15.47 -15.65 16.99
C THR A 237 16.56 -14.78 17.59
N ILE A 238 16.40 -13.46 17.51
CA ILE A 238 17.23 -12.50 18.24
C ILE A 238 16.31 -11.80 19.24
N ASN A 239 16.64 -11.88 20.53
CA ASN A 239 15.90 -11.26 21.62
C ASN A 239 16.76 -10.20 22.31
N GLY A 240 16.24 -8.97 22.40
CA GLY A 240 16.91 -7.85 23.06
C GLY A 240 17.99 -7.18 22.20
N GLY A 241 18.68 -6.20 22.79
CA GLY A 241 19.75 -5.46 22.15
C GLY A 241 19.32 -4.56 20.99
N THR A 242 20.29 -3.86 20.40
CA THR A 242 20.10 -3.01 19.21
C THR A 242 20.99 -3.47 18.06
N ILE A 243 20.62 -3.12 16.82
CA ILE A 243 21.49 -3.34 15.66
C ILE A 243 22.46 -2.16 15.53
N ALA A 244 23.74 -2.43 15.27
CA ALA A 244 24.81 -1.44 15.27
C ALA A 244 24.62 -0.35 14.20
N ASP A 245 24.20 -0.77 13.01
CA ASP A 245 24.04 0.06 11.81
C ASP A 245 23.11 -0.64 10.80
N PRO A 246 22.68 0.04 9.71
CA PRO A 246 21.85 -0.58 8.69
C PRO A 246 22.51 -1.80 8.06
N VAL A 247 21.82 -2.94 8.09
CA VAL A 247 22.31 -4.23 7.58
C VAL A 247 22.49 -4.12 6.06
N ASN A 248 23.73 -4.05 5.61
CA ASN A 248 24.10 -3.92 4.21
C ASN A 248 24.59 -5.25 3.64
N SER A 249 23.73 -6.27 3.70
CA SER A 249 24.13 -7.62 3.32
C SER A 249 23.00 -8.52 2.85
N THR A 250 23.30 -9.82 2.71
CA THR A 250 22.33 -10.82 2.26
C THR A 250 21.71 -11.57 3.43
N VAL A 251 20.39 -11.46 3.55
CA VAL A 251 19.54 -12.29 4.41
C VAL A 251 18.76 -13.25 3.52
N ARG A 252 18.89 -14.56 3.73
CA ARG A 252 18.09 -15.59 3.03
C ARG A 252 17.24 -16.36 4.01
N ILE A 253 15.95 -16.41 3.71
CA ILE A 253 14.97 -17.17 4.48
C ILE A 253 14.41 -18.24 3.55
N GLY A 254 14.72 -19.50 3.86
CA GLY A 254 14.24 -20.68 3.16
C GLY A 254 12.76 -20.95 3.37
N ARG A 255 12.27 -21.94 2.63
CA ARG A 255 10.99 -22.58 2.87
C ARG A 255 10.92 -22.99 4.33
N ASN A 256 9.82 -22.68 5.03
CA ASN A 256 9.67 -22.92 6.47
C ASN A 256 10.78 -22.28 7.34
N GLY A 257 11.58 -21.36 6.82
CA GLY A 257 12.53 -20.60 7.61
C GLY A 257 11.82 -19.45 8.33
N ARG A 258 12.19 -19.17 9.57
CA ARG A 258 11.70 -17.99 10.30
C ARG A 258 12.85 -17.18 10.88
N LEU A 259 12.98 -15.93 10.45
CA LEU A 259 13.82 -14.93 11.11
C LEU A 259 12.92 -14.08 12.02
N GLN A 260 13.20 -14.09 13.32
CA GLN A 260 12.48 -13.33 14.32
C GLN A 260 13.42 -12.31 14.99
N MET A 261 13.25 -11.02 14.66
CA MET A 261 14.08 -9.90 15.13
C MET A 261 13.38 -9.16 16.29
N ASN A 262 13.42 -9.70 17.51
CA ASN A 262 12.83 -9.08 18.70
C ASN A 262 13.82 -8.11 19.39
N THR A 263 14.37 -7.16 18.62
CA THR A 263 15.29 -6.13 19.11
C THR A 263 14.58 -5.08 19.98
N GLU A 264 15.33 -4.22 20.65
CA GLU A 264 14.79 -3.12 21.48
C GLU A 264 14.28 -1.92 20.67
N ALA A 265 14.75 -1.79 19.42
CA ALA A 265 14.40 -0.73 18.49
C ALA A 265 14.17 -1.28 17.08
N PRO A 266 13.49 -0.52 16.19
CA PRO A 266 13.47 -0.80 14.76
C PRO A 266 14.88 -0.97 14.18
N TRP A 267 14.99 -1.69 13.08
CA TRP A 267 16.25 -1.94 12.38
C TRP A 267 16.07 -1.69 10.88
N GLU A 268 17.19 -1.56 10.18
CA GLU A 268 17.21 -1.15 8.78
C GLU A 268 18.03 -2.15 7.95
N MET A 269 17.57 -2.41 6.74
CA MET A 269 18.34 -3.03 5.66
C MET A 269 18.72 -1.94 4.65
N ALA A 270 20.02 -1.71 4.47
CA ALA A 270 20.55 -0.64 3.62
C ALA A 270 20.22 -0.85 2.14
N ASP A 271 20.43 0.18 1.30
CA ASP A 271 20.19 0.14 -0.15
C ASP A 271 20.93 -0.99 -0.90
N GLY A 272 22.11 -1.40 -0.41
CA GLY A 272 22.90 -2.47 -1.02
C GLY A 272 22.52 -3.89 -0.59
N SER A 273 21.53 -4.01 0.30
CA SER A 273 21.14 -5.29 0.92
C SER A 273 20.26 -6.16 0.01
N LEU A 274 20.18 -7.44 0.34
CA LEU A 274 19.30 -8.41 -0.29
C LEU A 274 18.56 -9.23 0.77
N LEU A 275 17.25 -9.04 0.88
CA LEU A 275 16.34 -9.95 1.57
C LEU A 275 15.75 -10.92 0.56
N LYS A 276 16.11 -12.21 0.66
CA LYS A 276 15.64 -13.24 -0.27
C LYS A 276 14.85 -14.34 0.43
N PHE A 277 13.60 -14.50 0.04
CA PHE A 277 12.79 -15.66 0.36
C PHE A 277 13.02 -16.74 -0.70
N THR A 278 13.42 -17.94 -0.28
CA THR A 278 13.68 -19.06 -1.18
C THR A 278 12.66 -20.16 -0.93
N GLY A 279 11.98 -20.60 -1.99
CA GLY A 279 11.03 -21.71 -1.96
C GLY A 279 11.59 -22.98 -2.60
N SER A 280 10.71 -23.96 -2.71
CA SER A 280 10.93 -25.20 -3.45
C SER A 280 10.08 -25.19 -4.71
N LEU A 281 10.52 -25.85 -5.79
CA LEU A 281 9.75 -25.95 -7.05
C LEU A 281 8.52 -26.86 -6.94
N TYR A 282 8.29 -27.49 -5.78
CA TYR A 282 7.15 -28.37 -5.55
C TYR A 282 5.97 -27.57 -5.00
N ASP A 283 4.84 -27.65 -5.69
CA ASP A 283 3.63 -26.81 -5.62
C ASP A 283 2.79 -26.94 -4.33
N ASP A 284 3.39 -26.91 -3.14
CA ASP A 284 2.59 -26.78 -1.92
C ASP A 284 2.60 -25.35 -1.40
N GLU A 285 1.40 -24.82 -1.17
CA GLU A 285 1.16 -23.51 -0.55
C GLU A 285 1.58 -23.47 0.93
N THR A 286 2.17 -24.53 1.46
CA THR A 286 2.30 -24.78 2.90
C THR A 286 3.64 -24.36 3.50
N GLY A 287 4.64 -24.00 2.70
CA GLY A 287 5.96 -23.64 3.22
C GLY A 287 6.37 -22.18 3.00
N HIS A 288 6.28 -21.34 4.03
CA HIS A 288 6.57 -19.90 3.93
C HIS A 288 7.88 -19.54 4.61
N GLY A 289 8.74 -18.80 3.93
CA GLY A 289 9.82 -18.07 4.60
C GLY A 289 9.23 -16.85 5.31
N ARG A 290 9.53 -16.67 6.60
CA ARG A 290 8.89 -15.65 7.45
C ARG A 290 9.90 -14.71 8.07
N LEU A 291 9.65 -13.41 7.96
CA LEU A 291 10.35 -12.36 8.69
C LEU A 291 9.38 -11.74 9.69
N GLY A 292 9.69 -11.77 10.98
CA GLY A 292 8.87 -11.14 12.02
C GLY A 292 9.71 -10.46 13.08
N GLY A 293 9.06 -9.76 14.01
CA GLY A 293 9.71 -9.04 15.10
C GLY A 293 9.43 -7.55 15.06
N GLN A 294 10.42 -6.74 15.42
CA GLN A 294 10.37 -5.28 15.34
C GLN A 294 10.21 -4.78 13.91
N HIS A 295 9.77 -3.53 13.80
CA HIS A 295 9.68 -2.80 12.54
C HIS A 295 11.00 -2.83 11.75
N VAL A 296 10.91 -3.03 10.44
CA VAL A 296 12.05 -3.04 9.52
C VAL A 296 11.92 -1.96 8.44
N THR A 297 12.96 -1.17 8.24
CA THR A 297 13.09 -0.29 7.06
C THR A 297 13.89 -1.01 5.97
N LEU A 298 13.39 -1.02 4.74
CA LEU A 298 13.91 -1.78 3.60
C LEU A 298 14.29 -0.80 2.47
N GLY A 299 15.59 -0.55 2.27
CA GLY A 299 16.10 0.24 1.15
C GLY A 299 16.66 -0.59 -0.02
N GLY A 300 17.00 -1.86 0.22
CA GLY A 300 17.61 -2.73 -0.78
C GLY A 300 16.62 -3.60 -1.56
N VAL A 301 17.11 -4.75 -2.01
CA VAL A 301 16.33 -5.69 -2.82
C VAL A 301 15.57 -6.66 -1.92
N VAL A 302 14.25 -6.75 -2.10
CA VAL A 302 13.40 -7.81 -1.53
C VAL A 302 12.97 -8.73 -2.66
N SER A 303 13.33 -10.02 -2.58
CA SER A 303 13.06 -10.95 -3.68
C SER A 303 12.53 -12.28 -3.15
N THR A 304 11.59 -12.86 -3.89
CA THR A 304 11.22 -14.27 -3.76
C THR A 304 11.85 -15.07 -4.91
N SER A 305 12.14 -16.36 -4.70
CA SER A 305 12.47 -17.26 -5.82
C SER A 305 11.22 -17.60 -6.63
N ILE A 306 11.39 -18.18 -7.82
CA ILE A 306 10.28 -18.80 -8.57
C ILE A 306 9.55 -19.79 -7.66
N ALA A 307 8.22 -19.74 -7.66
CA ALA A 307 7.36 -20.51 -6.75
C ALA A 307 7.67 -20.33 -5.24
N GLY A 308 8.43 -19.29 -4.88
CA GLY A 308 8.76 -18.96 -3.50
C GLY A 308 7.61 -18.29 -2.78
N PHE A 309 7.48 -18.56 -1.48
CA PHE A 309 6.55 -17.85 -0.62
C PHE A 309 7.32 -17.12 0.47
N GLY A 310 7.22 -15.78 0.47
CA GLY A 310 7.72 -14.90 1.53
C GLY A 310 6.59 -14.26 2.31
N TRP A 311 6.76 -14.13 3.62
CA TRP A 311 5.85 -13.40 4.49
C TRP A 311 6.64 -12.49 5.42
N ILE A 312 6.43 -11.17 5.29
CA ILE A 312 6.89 -10.18 6.25
C ILE A 312 5.76 -9.94 7.25
N GLU A 313 5.84 -10.58 8.42
CA GLU A 313 4.89 -10.47 9.54
C GLU A 313 5.10 -9.19 10.36
N SER A 314 6.32 -8.62 10.34
CA SER A 314 6.62 -7.35 11.00
C SER A 314 6.06 -6.16 10.24
N ASP A 315 5.86 -5.04 10.93
CA ASP A 315 5.66 -3.75 10.26
C ASP A 315 6.90 -3.44 9.41
N ALA A 316 6.68 -2.81 8.25
CA ALA A 316 7.74 -2.56 7.28
C ALA A 316 7.61 -1.19 6.62
N THR A 317 8.73 -0.52 6.40
CA THR A 317 8.82 0.68 5.55
C THR A 317 9.68 0.38 4.34
N PHE A 318 9.16 0.59 3.12
CA PHE A 318 9.91 0.53 1.88
C PHE A 318 10.37 1.93 1.50
N GLU A 319 11.68 2.13 1.41
CA GLU A 319 12.28 3.40 0.99
C GLU A 319 12.18 3.60 -0.53
N PRO A 320 12.35 4.83 -1.04
CA PRO A 320 12.29 5.10 -2.48
C PRO A 320 13.30 4.32 -3.33
N THR A 321 14.37 3.81 -2.71
CA THR A 321 15.42 2.98 -3.33
C THR A 321 15.07 1.50 -3.40
N ALA A 322 14.04 1.06 -2.67
CA ALA A 322 13.69 -0.35 -2.56
C ALA A 322 13.28 -0.95 -3.91
N GLU A 323 13.71 -2.19 -4.14
CA GLU A 323 13.34 -2.97 -5.33
C GLU A 323 12.75 -4.31 -4.90
N VAL A 324 11.49 -4.55 -5.26
CA VAL A 324 10.76 -5.76 -4.89
C VAL A 324 10.54 -6.64 -6.10
N HIS A 325 10.98 -7.90 -6.03
CA HIS A 325 10.84 -8.89 -7.09
C HIS A 325 10.01 -10.09 -6.63
N VAL A 326 8.82 -10.21 -7.18
CA VAL A 326 7.95 -11.38 -7.05
C VAL A 326 7.88 -12.04 -8.42
N PRO A 327 8.76 -13.01 -8.75
CA PRO A 327 8.77 -13.65 -10.06
C PRO A 327 7.52 -14.53 -10.25
N GLU A 328 7.47 -15.21 -11.38
CA GLU A 328 6.32 -16.04 -11.73
C GLU A 328 5.98 -17.08 -10.65
N ARG A 329 4.67 -17.25 -10.39
CA ARG A 329 4.10 -18.18 -9.40
C ARG A 329 4.58 -17.96 -7.96
N ALA A 330 5.31 -16.88 -7.68
CA ALA A 330 5.79 -16.58 -6.33
C ALA A 330 4.75 -15.74 -5.56
N ASN A 331 4.83 -15.79 -4.24
CA ASN A 331 3.97 -15.03 -3.34
C ASN A 331 4.84 -14.24 -2.37
N LEU A 332 4.55 -12.95 -2.21
CA LEU A 332 5.07 -12.12 -1.14
C LEU A 332 3.90 -11.48 -0.40
N VAL A 333 3.78 -11.77 0.88
CA VAL A 333 2.75 -11.21 1.76
C VAL A 333 3.41 -10.26 2.75
N LEU A 334 2.90 -9.03 2.81
CA LEU A 334 3.29 -7.99 3.74
C LEU A 334 2.16 -7.88 4.78
N GLY A 335 2.26 -8.67 5.85
CA GLY A 335 1.17 -8.86 6.80
C GLY A 335 1.14 -7.86 7.95
N GLY A 336 2.27 -7.22 8.27
CA GLY A 336 2.33 -6.09 9.20
C GLY A 336 1.88 -4.79 8.54
N GLN A 337 1.80 -3.71 9.33
CA GLN A 337 1.54 -2.38 8.79
C GLN A 337 2.68 -1.98 7.86
N THR A 338 2.34 -1.69 6.60
CA THR A 338 3.32 -1.40 5.56
C THR A 338 3.29 0.06 5.16
N VAL A 339 4.43 0.73 5.13
CA VAL A 339 4.59 2.07 4.54
C VAL A 339 5.39 1.95 3.25
N VAL A 340 4.91 2.51 2.15
CA VAL A 340 5.60 2.55 0.86
C VAL A 340 5.90 4.00 0.51
N ASN A 341 7.14 4.44 0.72
CA ASN A 341 7.59 5.81 0.40
C ASN A 341 7.99 5.97 -1.07
N GLY A 342 8.11 4.87 -1.81
CA GLY A 342 8.52 4.83 -3.20
C GLY A 342 9.02 3.42 -3.56
N GLY A 343 9.94 3.34 -4.51
CA GLY A 343 10.54 2.08 -4.95
C GLY A 343 9.87 1.48 -6.18
N GLU A 344 10.44 0.36 -6.64
CA GLU A 344 9.97 -0.39 -7.80
C GLU A 344 9.52 -1.80 -7.39
N PHE A 345 8.30 -2.17 -7.74
CA PHE A 345 7.69 -3.45 -7.38
C PHE A 345 7.35 -4.23 -8.64
N ASN A 346 8.10 -5.28 -8.91
CA ASN A 346 7.99 -6.12 -10.09
C ASN A 346 7.31 -7.45 -9.75
N VAL A 347 6.10 -7.65 -10.30
CA VAL A 347 5.28 -8.86 -10.11
C VAL A 347 5.15 -9.60 -11.44
N GLY A 348 5.75 -10.79 -11.52
CA GLY A 348 5.71 -11.68 -12.67
C GLY A 348 4.33 -12.27 -12.95
N ASP A 349 4.24 -13.08 -14.01
CA ASP A 349 3.01 -13.79 -14.38
C ASP A 349 2.64 -14.83 -13.31
N ASP A 350 1.37 -14.92 -12.92
CA ASP A 350 0.95 -15.74 -11.76
C ASP A 350 1.63 -15.38 -10.41
N GLY A 351 2.38 -14.27 -10.37
CA GLY A 351 2.96 -13.72 -9.14
C GLY A 351 1.92 -12.98 -8.30
N ASN A 352 2.09 -13.01 -6.98
CA ASN A 352 1.17 -12.39 -6.03
C ASN A 352 1.94 -11.55 -5.00
N LEU A 353 1.68 -10.25 -5.00
CA LEU A 353 2.14 -9.30 -3.99
C LEU A 353 0.91 -8.80 -3.23
N HIS A 354 0.83 -9.16 -1.95
CA HIS A 354 -0.29 -8.84 -1.09
C HIS A 354 0.15 -7.92 0.05
N PHE A 355 -0.49 -6.77 0.16
CA PHE A 355 -0.37 -5.85 1.28
C PHE A 355 -1.52 -6.09 2.27
N GLY A 356 -1.21 -6.20 3.56
CA GLY A 356 -2.18 -6.05 4.64
C GLY A 356 -2.62 -4.58 4.74
N ASP A 357 -2.55 -4.00 5.93
CA ASP A 357 -2.76 -2.56 6.09
C ASP A 357 -1.58 -1.77 5.51
N ALA A 358 -1.85 -0.70 4.77
CA ALA A 358 -0.84 0.02 4.02
C ALA A 358 -1.00 1.55 4.00
N GLU A 359 0.12 2.26 4.07
CA GLU A 359 0.24 3.67 3.68
C GLU A 359 1.11 3.74 2.43
N VAL A 360 0.51 4.12 1.30
CA VAL A 360 1.17 4.17 0.00
C VAL A 360 1.36 5.63 -0.40
N ASN A 361 2.58 6.13 -0.21
CA ASN A 361 3.00 7.51 -0.45
C ASN A 361 3.64 7.72 -1.84
N GLY A 362 3.90 6.62 -2.55
CA GLY A 362 4.39 6.62 -3.93
C GLY A 362 4.79 5.23 -4.39
N GLY A 363 5.46 5.16 -5.55
CA GLY A 363 6.08 3.93 -6.07
C GLY A 363 5.58 3.53 -7.45
N VAL A 364 6.35 2.65 -8.09
CA VAL A 364 6.02 2.07 -9.40
C VAL A 364 5.80 0.58 -9.26
N PHE A 365 4.61 0.12 -9.62
CA PHE A 365 4.22 -1.28 -9.55
C PHE A 365 4.04 -1.84 -10.96
N ASN A 366 4.91 -2.74 -11.36
CA ASN A 366 4.86 -3.42 -12.65
C ASN A 366 4.26 -4.81 -12.45
N THR A 367 3.19 -5.12 -13.16
CA THR A 367 2.57 -6.45 -13.15
C THR A 367 2.55 -7.02 -14.57
N ALA A 368 2.81 -8.32 -14.73
CA ALA A 368 2.90 -8.93 -16.05
C ALA A 368 1.56 -8.96 -16.82
N SER A 369 0.43 -8.84 -16.11
CA SER A 369 -0.91 -8.89 -16.70
C SER A 369 -1.73 -7.65 -16.38
N THR A 370 -2.57 -7.26 -17.35
CA THR A 370 -3.63 -6.25 -17.16
C THR A 370 -4.94 -6.88 -16.64
N THR A 371 -4.98 -8.20 -16.48
CA THR A 371 -6.10 -8.94 -15.90
C THR A 371 -5.80 -9.30 -14.46
N SER A 372 -6.75 -9.05 -13.55
CA SER A 372 -6.58 -9.29 -12.11
C SER A 372 -6.46 -10.77 -11.72
N SER A 373 -6.62 -11.70 -12.67
CA SER A 373 -6.58 -13.15 -12.41
C SER A 373 -5.18 -13.75 -12.47
N LEU A 374 -4.28 -13.17 -13.27
CA LEU A 374 -2.95 -13.74 -13.56
C LEU A 374 -1.90 -13.14 -12.64
N SER A 375 -1.63 -11.83 -12.68
CA SER A 375 -0.75 -11.19 -11.69
C SER A 375 -1.58 -10.43 -10.66
N ARG A 376 -1.34 -10.66 -9.37
CA ARG A 376 -2.11 -10.04 -8.30
C ARG A 376 -1.23 -9.09 -7.49
N LEU A 377 -1.31 -7.80 -7.79
CA LEU A 377 -1.05 -6.76 -6.81
C LEU A 377 -2.33 -6.50 -6.04
N ALA A 378 -2.36 -6.79 -4.74
CA ALA A 378 -3.55 -6.64 -3.91
C ALA A 378 -3.27 -5.81 -2.66
N PHE A 379 -4.09 -4.79 -2.44
CA PHE A 379 -4.18 -4.04 -1.19
C PHE A 379 -5.32 -4.66 -0.36
N GLY A 380 -4.94 -5.65 0.46
CA GLY A 380 -5.83 -6.52 1.22
C GLY A 380 -6.45 -5.88 2.45
N GLY A 381 -5.65 -5.11 3.20
CA GLY A 381 -6.06 -4.38 4.39
C GLY A 381 -6.40 -2.91 4.10
N ASP A 382 -6.64 -2.16 5.16
CA ASP A 382 -7.02 -0.76 5.05
C ASP A 382 -5.84 0.07 4.50
N THR A 383 -6.10 0.92 3.53
CA THR A 383 -5.08 1.57 2.71
C THR A 383 -5.23 3.10 2.71
N SER A 384 -4.16 3.82 3.01
CA SER A 384 -4.08 5.27 2.83
C SER A 384 -3.24 5.59 1.59
N PHE A 385 -3.77 6.39 0.67
CA PHE A 385 -3.03 6.84 -0.51
C PHE A 385 -2.60 8.31 -0.39
N SER A 386 -1.35 8.59 -0.75
CA SER A 386 -0.81 9.94 -0.94
C SER A 386 0.28 9.94 -2.02
N GLY A 387 0.61 11.11 -2.59
CA GLY A 387 1.67 11.24 -3.58
C GLY A 387 1.33 10.61 -4.94
N ASP A 388 2.35 10.24 -5.71
CA ASP A 388 2.20 9.71 -7.07
C ASP A 388 2.46 8.19 -7.08
N ILE A 389 1.42 7.42 -7.41
CA ILE A 389 1.46 5.96 -7.51
C ILE A 389 1.21 5.56 -8.96
N VAL A 390 2.08 4.70 -9.51
CA VAL A 390 1.95 4.17 -10.87
C VAL A 390 1.81 2.66 -10.82
N VAL A 391 0.76 2.12 -11.42
CA VAL A 391 0.52 0.68 -11.61
C VAL A 391 0.54 0.35 -13.10
N ASN A 392 1.69 -0.11 -13.59
CA ASN A 392 1.83 -0.64 -14.94
C ASN A 392 1.23 -2.06 -15.00
N GLY A 393 -0.09 -2.12 -15.15
CA GLY A 393 -0.89 -3.33 -15.24
C GLY A 393 -2.11 -3.29 -14.32
N ALA A 394 -2.33 -4.31 -13.48
CA ALA A 394 -3.54 -4.44 -12.67
C ALA A 394 -3.27 -4.43 -11.15
N ALA A 395 -4.04 -3.63 -10.42
CA ALA A 395 -4.14 -3.66 -8.96
C ALA A 395 -5.57 -4.00 -8.49
N LEU A 396 -5.69 -4.58 -7.29
CA LEU A 396 -6.94 -4.88 -6.61
C LEU A 396 -6.99 -4.22 -5.24
N GLN A 397 -7.97 -3.34 -5.01
CA GLN A 397 -8.24 -2.76 -3.69
C GLN A 397 -9.33 -3.58 -2.97
N ASN A 398 -8.99 -4.23 -1.85
CA ASN A 398 -9.91 -5.06 -1.07
C ASN A 398 -10.28 -4.44 0.28
N GLY A 399 -9.35 -3.79 0.97
CA GLY A 399 -9.61 -3.10 2.25
C GLY A 399 -10.06 -1.66 2.05
N ASP A 400 -10.49 -1.00 3.12
CA ASP A 400 -11.04 0.36 3.01
C ASP A 400 -9.96 1.36 2.62
N VAL A 401 -10.36 2.46 1.98
CA VAL A 401 -9.44 3.47 1.44
C VAL A 401 -9.64 4.79 2.15
N THR A 402 -8.55 5.42 2.54
CA THR A 402 -8.53 6.81 3.01
C THR A 402 -7.60 7.67 2.15
N VAL A 403 -8.01 8.88 1.81
CA VAL A 403 -7.16 9.87 1.12
C VAL A 403 -7.12 11.16 1.94
N ASN A 404 -6.11 11.30 2.79
CA ASN A 404 -5.92 12.47 3.67
C ASN A 404 -4.93 13.51 3.11
N SER A 405 -4.31 13.24 1.98
CA SER A 405 -3.34 14.10 1.30
C SER A 405 -3.51 13.97 -0.22
N PRO A 406 -3.02 14.92 -1.04
CA PRO A 406 -3.13 14.80 -2.49
C PRO A 406 -2.56 13.45 -2.97
N ALA A 407 -3.32 12.76 -3.81
CA ALA A 407 -2.90 11.49 -4.40
C ALA A 407 -3.21 11.46 -5.90
N THR A 408 -2.26 10.94 -6.68
CA THR A 408 -2.45 10.59 -8.09
C THR A 408 -2.22 9.10 -8.26
N LEU A 409 -3.26 8.36 -8.64
CA LEU A 409 -3.19 6.95 -8.99
C LEU A 409 -3.25 6.83 -10.52
N THR A 410 -2.20 6.31 -11.15
CA THR A 410 -2.20 6.00 -12.58
C THR A 410 -2.09 4.50 -12.76
N ALA A 411 -3.04 3.87 -13.46
CA ALA A 411 -3.04 2.43 -13.66
C ALA A 411 -3.56 2.05 -15.05
N THR A 412 -3.20 0.88 -15.58
CA THR A 412 -4.00 0.32 -16.70
C THR A 412 -5.34 -0.19 -16.16
N ARG A 413 -5.32 -0.89 -15.03
CA ARG A 413 -6.51 -1.32 -14.31
C ARG A 413 -6.32 -1.14 -12.82
N PHE A 414 -7.25 -0.43 -12.18
CA PHE A 414 -7.30 -0.31 -10.73
C PHE A 414 -8.68 -0.79 -10.27
N ASN A 415 -8.79 -2.07 -9.87
CA ASN A 415 -10.09 -2.60 -9.47
C ASN A 415 -10.50 -2.05 -8.09
N MET A 416 -11.38 -1.06 -8.10
CA MET A 416 -11.92 -0.41 -6.91
C MET A 416 -13.00 -1.23 -6.19
N ASN A 417 -13.57 -2.26 -6.81
CA ASN A 417 -14.68 -3.03 -6.19
C ASN A 417 -14.21 -4.03 -5.13
N GLY A 418 -12.93 -4.36 -5.12
CA GLY A 418 -12.42 -5.50 -4.35
C GLY A 418 -13.09 -6.82 -4.69
N SER A 419 -12.91 -7.77 -3.79
CA SER A 419 -13.48 -9.11 -3.84
C SER A 419 -14.36 -9.44 -2.63
N PHE A 420 -14.32 -8.60 -1.58
CA PHE A 420 -15.07 -8.81 -0.35
C PHE A 420 -16.45 -8.15 -0.39
N VAL A 421 -17.40 -8.69 0.38
CA VAL A 421 -18.73 -8.08 0.56
C VAL A 421 -18.60 -6.86 1.48
N GLY A 422 -19.29 -5.77 1.17
CA GLY A 422 -19.29 -4.53 1.97
C GLY A 422 -18.03 -3.67 1.87
N LYS A 423 -16.88 -4.23 1.45
CA LYS A 423 -15.65 -3.48 1.18
C LYS A 423 -15.31 -3.41 -0.31
N PRO A 424 -14.49 -2.45 -0.74
CA PRO A 424 -13.94 -1.33 0.04
C PRO A 424 -14.90 -0.14 0.16
N HIS A 425 -14.85 0.57 1.30
CA HIS A 425 -15.35 1.94 1.43
C HIS A 425 -14.24 2.94 1.09
N TRP A 426 -14.55 4.01 0.36
CA TRP A 426 -13.59 5.04 -0.03
C TRP A 426 -13.90 6.36 0.68
N ASP A 427 -13.07 6.77 1.64
CA ASP A 427 -13.13 8.07 2.31
C ASP A 427 -12.10 9.05 1.71
N ILE A 428 -12.60 10.01 0.92
CA ILE A 428 -11.79 10.96 0.16
C ILE A 428 -11.80 12.32 0.88
N ASN A 429 -10.88 12.48 1.84
CA ASN A 429 -10.71 13.69 2.66
C ASN A 429 -9.85 14.80 2.01
N HIS A 430 -9.23 14.49 0.88
CA HIS A 430 -8.38 15.37 0.07
C HIS A 430 -8.55 15.06 -1.43
N ALA A 431 -7.90 15.82 -2.31
CA ALA A 431 -7.89 15.57 -3.75
C ALA A 431 -7.28 14.20 -4.12
N LEU A 432 -8.05 13.38 -4.81
CA LEU A 432 -7.64 12.13 -5.46
C LEU A 432 -7.84 12.27 -6.97
N THR A 433 -6.77 12.06 -7.75
CA THR A 433 -6.85 11.86 -9.20
C THR A 433 -6.62 10.38 -9.50
N LEU A 434 -7.56 9.74 -10.20
CA LEU A 434 -7.44 8.36 -10.67
C LEU A 434 -7.46 8.36 -12.19
N ASN A 435 -6.34 7.99 -12.81
CA ASN A 435 -6.21 7.79 -14.25
C ASN A 435 -6.15 6.28 -14.52
N ALA A 436 -7.19 5.70 -15.11
CA ALA A 436 -7.20 4.26 -15.38
C ALA A 436 -8.02 3.86 -16.60
N SER A 437 -7.56 2.88 -17.39
CA SER A 437 -8.39 2.30 -18.46
C SER A 437 -9.61 1.58 -17.89
N TYR A 438 -9.45 0.93 -16.73
CA TYR A 438 -10.55 0.21 -16.06
C TYR A 438 -10.54 0.36 -14.54
N ILE A 439 -11.73 0.53 -13.94
CA ILE A 439 -11.92 0.62 -12.47
C ILE A 439 -12.52 -0.64 -11.81
N SER A 440 -12.78 -1.70 -12.58
CA SER A 440 -13.34 -2.95 -12.09
C SER A 440 -12.53 -4.17 -12.56
N SER A 441 -12.92 -5.39 -12.18
CA SER A 441 -12.33 -6.62 -12.76
C SER A 441 -12.91 -6.98 -14.14
N GLY A 442 -14.07 -6.43 -14.50
CA GLY A 442 -14.75 -6.68 -15.77
C GLY A 442 -14.40 -5.66 -16.83
N THR A 443 -15.13 -5.68 -17.95
CA THR A 443 -15.07 -4.62 -18.97
C THR A 443 -16.02 -3.47 -18.65
N SER A 444 -16.98 -3.65 -17.74
CA SER A 444 -17.83 -2.57 -17.26
C SER A 444 -17.06 -1.75 -16.24
N ASN A 445 -16.91 -0.44 -16.46
CA ASN A 445 -16.34 0.50 -15.49
C ASN A 445 -17.31 0.79 -14.34
N ARG A 446 -17.79 -0.26 -13.67
CA ARG A 446 -18.83 -0.20 -12.64
C ARG A 446 -18.23 -0.34 -11.25
N PHE A 447 -18.61 0.54 -10.34
CA PHE A 447 -18.26 0.52 -8.92
C PHE A 447 -19.53 0.33 -8.08
N ARG A 448 -19.54 -0.66 -7.19
CA ARG A 448 -20.74 -1.11 -6.45
C ARG A 448 -20.67 -0.91 -4.93
N LYS A 449 -19.72 -0.11 -4.46
CA LYS A 449 -19.46 0.08 -3.02
C LYS A 449 -19.75 1.53 -2.64
N SER A 450 -19.25 1.96 -1.49
CA SER A 450 -19.48 3.32 -1.01
C SER A 450 -18.26 4.22 -1.26
N ILE A 451 -18.53 5.45 -1.72
CA ILE A 451 -17.57 6.55 -1.86
C ILE A 451 -18.10 7.74 -1.05
N ASP A 452 -17.28 8.26 -0.14
CA ASP A 452 -17.55 9.48 0.61
C ASP A 452 -16.56 10.57 0.19
N ILE A 453 -17.10 11.69 -0.29
CA ILE A 453 -16.37 12.92 -0.67
C ILE A 453 -16.92 14.12 0.12
N SER A 454 -17.25 13.89 1.40
CA SER A 454 -17.82 14.89 2.31
C SER A 454 -16.82 15.58 3.23
N GLY A 455 -15.54 15.23 3.14
CA GLY A 455 -14.46 15.77 3.97
C GLY A 455 -14.19 17.28 3.79
N THR A 456 -12.92 17.67 3.79
CA THR A 456 -12.51 19.09 3.79
C THR A 456 -12.95 19.83 2.51
N LEU A 457 -12.74 21.16 2.44
CA LEU A 457 -12.92 21.92 1.17
C LEU A 457 -12.03 21.42 0.01
N LEU A 458 -11.03 20.58 0.30
CA LEU A 458 -10.09 20.02 -0.67
C LEU A 458 -10.48 18.62 -1.14
N SER A 459 -11.43 17.94 -0.49
CA SER A 459 -11.95 16.64 -0.92
C SER A 459 -12.49 16.69 -2.34
N ARG A 460 -11.95 15.87 -3.24
CA ARG A 460 -12.38 15.80 -4.63
C ARG A 460 -11.89 14.50 -5.26
N LEU A 461 -12.72 13.89 -6.10
CA LEU A 461 -12.36 12.80 -6.98
C LEU A 461 -12.33 13.28 -8.43
N ASP A 462 -11.19 13.13 -9.10
CA ASP A 462 -11.04 13.27 -10.54
C ASP A 462 -10.79 11.88 -11.15
N LEU A 463 -11.81 11.27 -11.76
CA LEU A 463 -11.72 9.93 -12.32
C LEU A 463 -11.66 10.01 -13.84
N ASN A 464 -10.49 9.74 -14.42
CA ASN A 464 -10.23 9.82 -15.85
C ASN A 464 -10.04 8.42 -16.43
N LEU A 465 -10.92 8.02 -17.33
CA LEU A 465 -10.75 6.83 -18.15
C LEU A 465 -9.84 7.13 -19.35
N ASP A 466 -9.22 6.10 -19.92
CA ASP A 466 -8.35 6.23 -21.10
C ASP A 466 -9.09 6.86 -22.29
N ASP A 467 -10.34 6.44 -22.52
CA ASP A 467 -11.27 7.12 -23.42
C ASP A 467 -12.08 8.14 -22.59
N PRO A 468 -11.87 9.44 -22.77
CA PRO A 468 -12.59 10.46 -22.01
C PRO A 468 -14.10 10.50 -22.32
N THR A 469 -14.56 9.83 -23.38
CA THR A 469 -15.99 9.69 -23.72
C THR A 469 -16.63 8.44 -23.12
N GLU A 470 -15.82 7.50 -22.64
CA GLU A 470 -16.33 6.33 -21.92
C GLU A 470 -16.89 6.74 -20.56
N SER A 471 -17.98 6.11 -20.16
CA SER A 471 -18.58 6.33 -18.84
C SER A 471 -18.18 5.27 -17.84
N TRP A 472 -18.14 5.66 -16.57
CA TRP A 472 -18.12 4.74 -15.45
C TRP A 472 -19.46 4.76 -14.72
N GLU A 473 -19.84 3.64 -14.12
CA GLU A 473 -21.13 3.44 -13.46
C GLU A 473 -20.96 3.43 -11.95
N MET A 474 -21.61 4.36 -11.26
CA MET A 474 -21.75 4.36 -9.81
C MET A 474 -23.02 3.59 -9.44
N ASP A 475 -22.87 2.36 -8.95
CA ASP A 475 -23.92 1.39 -8.60
C ASP A 475 -23.86 1.02 -7.10
N GLY A 476 -23.41 1.97 -6.29
CA GLY A 476 -23.38 1.82 -4.84
C GLY A 476 -23.85 3.12 -4.19
N GLU A 477 -23.21 3.51 -3.10
CA GLU A 477 -23.57 4.68 -2.31
C GLU A 477 -22.52 5.79 -2.50
N MET A 478 -22.93 6.99 -2.86
CA MET A 478 -22.04 8.14 -3.01
C MET A 478 -22.49 9.26 -2.09
N HIS A 479 -21.59 9.75 -1.23
CA HIS A 479 -21.84 10.92 -0.39
C HIS A 479 -21.04 12.12 -0.88
N LEU A 480 -21.73 13.21 -1.19
CA LEU A 480 -21.12 14.47 -1.60
C LEU A 480 -21.44 15.55 -0.55
N GLY A 481 -20.48 15.87 0.30
CA GLY A 481 -20.62 16.97 1.27
C GLY A 481 -20.11 18.28 0.71
N GLY A 482 -20.91 19.33 0.72
CA GLY A 482 -20.60 20.65 0.18
C GLY A 482 -20.16 21.66 1.24
N ASN A 483 -20.32 22.94 0.90
CA ASN A 483 -20.20 24.04 1.87
C ASN A 483 -21.50 24.87 1.88
N ILE A 484 -21.89 25.40 3.03
CA ILE A 484 -23.13 26.20 3.15
C ILE A 484 -23.07 27.52 2.35
N ALA A 485 -21.88 28.09 2.15
CA ALA A 485 -21.71 29.42 1.58
C ALA A 485 -21.51 29.40 0.06
N PHE A 486 -20.84 28.38 -0.48
CA PHE A 486 -20.51 28.29 -1.91
C PHE A 486 -20.40 26.83 -2.35
N TYR A 487 -20.50 26.61 -3.66
CA TYR A 487 -20.37 25.27 -4.24
C TYR A 487 -18.94 24.75 -4.19
N VAL A 488 -18.77 23.52 -3.74
CA VAL A 488 -17.50 22.78 -3.80
C VAL A 488 -17.61 21.69 -4.86
N ASN A 489 -16.73 21.71 -5.86
CA ASN A 489 -16.72 20.67 -6.89
C ASN A 489 -16.08 19.39 -6.32
N ARG A 490 -16.88 18.34 -6.18
CA ARG A 490 -16.46 17.06 -5.57
C ARG A 490 -16.08 16.00 -6.60
N LEU A 491 -16.61 16.11 -7.81
CA LEU A 491 -16.41 15.10 -8.83
C LEU A 491 -16.11 15.74 -10.19
N ALA A 492 -15.07 15.25 -10.87
CA ALA A 492 -14.77 15.55 -12.27
C ALA A 492 -14.15 14.34 -12.99
N GLY A 493 -13.86 14.52 -14.28
CA GLY A 493 -13.22 13.52 -15.13
C GLY A 493 -14.17 12.98 -16.19
N SER A 494 -14.07 11.68 -16.49
CA SER A 494 -14.90 10.98 -17.45
C SER A 494 -16.39 10.96 -17.04
N PRO A 495 -17.31 10.85 -18.02
CA PRO A 495 -18.74 10.75 -17.75
C PRO A 495 -19.10 9.72 -16.68
N MET A 496 -20.01 10.08 -15.78
CA MET A 496 -20.53 9.20 -14.75
C MET A 496 -21.98 8.83 -15.04
N ARG A 497 -22.33 7.56 -14.90
CA ARG A 497 -23.71 7.07 -14.84
C ARG A 497 -24.02 6.64 -13.41
N MET A 498 -24.84 7.40 -12.69
CA MET A 498 -25.33 7.03 -11.36
C MET A 498 -26.53 6.09 -11.49
N THR A 499 -26.44 4.91 -10.89
CA THR A 499 -27.50 3.90 -10.82
C THR A 499 -27.84 3.49 -9.39
N GLY A 500 -26.98 3.81 -8.42
CA GLY A 500 -27.19 3.57 -7.00
C GLY A 500 -27.75 4.80 -6.26
N GLU A 501 -27.28 5.00 -5.03
CA GLU A 501 -27.71 6.05 -4.11
C GLU A 501 -26.71 7.20 -4.10
N LEU A 502 -27.22 8.43 -4.22
CA LEU A 502 -26.46 9.67 -4.14
C LEU A 502 -27.01 10.52 -2.99
N GLU A 503 -26.23 10.71 -1.94
CA GLU A 503 -26.56 11.64 -0.86
C GLU A 503 -25.77 12.93 -1.00
N VAL A 504 -26.46 14.06 -0.90
CA VAL A 504 -25.86 15.38 -0.98
C VAL A 504 -26.15 16.14 0.30
N SER A 505 -25.12 16.74 0.90
CA SER A 505 -25.28 17.67 2.02
C SER A 505 -24.66 19.02 1.67
N SER A 506 -25.29 20.12 2.05
CA SER A 506 -24.89 21.49 1.68
C SER A 506 -24.73 21.66 0.15
N LYS A 507 -23.86 22.58 -0.31
CA LYS A 507 -23.70 22.90 -1.74
C LYS A 507 -22.55 22.14 -2.38
N ALA A 508 -22.85 21.00 -3.01
CA ALA A 508 -21.90 20.18 -3.75
C ALA A 508 -22.02 20.42 -5.27
N GLY A 509 -20.94 20.15 -6.00
CA GLY A 509 -20.91 20.28 -7.45
C GLY A 509 -20.27 19.07 -8.13
N ILE A 510 -20.77 18.75 -9.33
CA ILE A 510 -20.21 17.76 -10.24
C ILE A 510 -19.92 18.46 -11.57
N SER A 511 -18.67 18.39 -12.01
CA SER A 511 -18.24 18.94 -13.30
C SER A 511 -18.05 17.89 -14.38
N ALA A 512 -18.07 16.60 -14.03
CA ALA A 512 -18.17 15.53 -15.01
C ALA A 512 -19.56 15.50 -15.63
N ASP A 513 -19.66 15.05 -16.88
CA ASP A 513 -20.94 14.72 -17.50
C ASP A 513 -21.62 13.63 -16.66
N THR A 514 -22.90 13.78 -16.35
CA THR A 514 -23.57 12.93 -15.35
C THR A 514 -24.94 12.48 -15.81
N THR A 515 -25.19 11.18 -15.84
CA THR A 515 -26.53 10.62 -16.02
C THR A 515 -27.05 10.07 -14.70
N LEU A 516 -28.16 10.60 -14.19
CA LEU A 516 -28.94 10.01 -13.09
C LEU A 516 -29.93 9.01 -13.70
N ALA A 517 -29.62 7.72 -13.58
CA ALA A 517 -30.35 6.67 -14.27
C ALA A 517 -31.72 6.36 -13.64
N ALA A 518 -32.57 5.67 -14.40
CA ALA A 518 -33.95 5.29 -14.05
C ALA A 518 -34.15 4.52 -12.72
N ALA A 519 -33.10 4.00 -12.11
CA ALA A 519 -33.15 3.28 -10.83
C ALA A 519 -32.32 3.95 -9.71
N SER A 520 -31.66 5.08 -10.03
CA SER A 520 -30.89 5.83 -9.04
C SER A 520 -31.80 6.54 -8.05
N THR A 521 -31.29 6.82 -6.86
CA THR A 521 -31.96 7.69 -5.88
C THR A 521 -31.02 8.81 -5.48
N THR A 522 -31.48 10.07 -5.56
CA THR A 522 -30.74 11.24 -5.11
C THR A 522 -31.43 11.88 -3.91
N THR A 523 -30.73 12.02 -2.80
CA THR A 523 -31.24 12.56 -1.54
C THR A 523 -30.63 13.93 -1.23
N LEU A 524 -31.48 14.94 -1.03
CA LEU A 524 -31.12 16.30 -0.60
C LEU A 524 -31.96 16.68 0.64
N GLN A 525 -31.58 16.18 1.81
CA GLN A 525 -32.45 16.16 3.00
C GLN A 525 -32.83 17.55 3.52
N ASP A 526 -31.88 18.48 3.54
CA ASP A 526 -32.08 19.83 4.03
C ASP A 526 -32.42 20.80 2.89
N ALA A 527 -33.24 21.81 3.19
CA ALA A 527 -33.59 22.84 2.22
C ALA A 527 -32.39 23.70 1.74
N ASN A 528 -31.22 23.57 2.38
CA ASN A 528 -29.99 24.23 1.96
C ASN A 528 -29.07 23.32 1.12
N ASP A 529 -29.43 22.04 0.95
CA ASP A 529 -28.68 21.09 0.14
C ASP A 529 -28.89 21.44 -1.33
N GLN A 530 -27.80 21.52 -2.08
CA GLN A 530 -27.82 21.84 -3.50
C GLN A 530 -26.81 20.99 -4.25
N LEU A 531 -27.26 20.32 -5.31
CA LEU A 531 -26.41 19.58 -6.23
C LEU A 531 -26.29 20.36 -7.54
N ARG A 532 -25.09 20.87 -7.84
CA ARG A 532 -24.84 21.64 -9.05
C ARG A 532 -24.13 20.84 -10.14
N PHE A 533 -24.70 20.80 -11.33
CA PHE A 533 -24.08 20.25 -12.53
C PHE A 533 -23.43 21.34 -13.36
N THR A 534 -22.17 21.18 -13.74
CA THR A 534 -21.50 22.09 -14.70
C THR A 534 -21.06 21.43 -15.99
N GLY A 535 -21.15 20.09 -16.08
CA GLY A 535 -21.03 19.30 -17.31
C GLY A 535 -22.39 19.05 -17.97
N VAL A 536 -22.40 18.27 -19.05
CA VAL A 536 -23.63 17.82 -19.72
C VAL A 536 -24.24 16.69 -18.91
N SER A 537 -25.42 16.93 -18.36
CA SER A 537 -26.07 16.02 -17.43
C SER A 537 -27.47 15.64 -17.90
N ARG A 538 -27.94 14.47 -17.47
CA ARG A 538 -29.24 13.90 -17.82
C ARG A 538 -29.92 13.31 -16.59
N VAL A 539 -31.23 13.48 -16.50
CA VAL A 539 -32.09 12.75 -15.57
C VAL A 539 -33.00 11.84 -16.37
N GLU A 540 -32.82 10.52 -16.22
CA GLU A 540 -33.66 9.54 -16.90
C GLU A 540 -35.02 9.39 -16.22
N ALA A 541 -36.02 8.99 -17.01
CA ALA A 541 -37.33 8.59 -16.51
C ALA A 541 -37.21 7.46 -15.47
N GLY A 542 -37.72 7.70 -14.27
CA GLY A 542 -37.67 6.75 -13.14
C GLY A 542 -36.60 7.04 -12.10
N ALA A 543 -35.65 7.95 -12.36
CA ALA A 543 -34.71 8.42 -11.34
C ALA A 543 -35.48 9.00 -10.13
N GLY A 544 -35.16 8.52 -8.93
CA GLY A 544 -35.82 8.91 -7.69
C GLY A 544 -35.14 10.10 -7.03
N PHE A 545 -35.94 11.00 -6.45
CA PHE A 545 -35.45 12.13 -5.68
C PHE A 545 -36.17 12.20 -4.34
N VAL A 546 -35.44 12.55 -3.28
CA VAL A 546 -35.99 12.65 -1.92
C VAL A 546 -35.42 13.89 -1.23
N GLY A 547 -36.26 14.71 -0.61
CA GLY A 547 -35.82 15.73 0.33
C GLY A 547 -36.49 17.08 0.15
N TRP A 548 -35.73 18.16 0.35
CA TRP A 548 -36.21 19.54 0.20
C TRP A 548 -35.18 20.45 -0.47
N GLY A 549 -34.01 19.95 -0.85
CA GLY A 549 -32.96 20.74 -1.51
C GLY A 549 -33.23 21.02 -3.00
N ASP A 550 -32.22 21.53 -3.72
CA ASP A 550 -32.31 21.90 -5.13
C ASP A 550 -31.30 21.15 -6.02
N LEU A 551 -31.73 20.75 -7.22
CA LEU A 551 -30.85 20.52 -8.35
C LEU A 551 -30.54 21.86 -9.02
N VAL A 552 -29.29 22.06 -9.44
CA VAL A 552 -28.85 23.34 -10.00
C VAL A 552 -28.09 23.12 -11.30
N VAL A 553 -28.57 23.74 -12.38
CA VAL A 553 -27.83 23.80 -13.66
C VAL A 553 -26.83 24.95 -13.57
N GLY A 554 -25.55 24.65 -13.52
CA GLY A 554 -24.49 25.57 -13.12
C GLY A 554 -23.94 26.43 -14.24
N GLY A 555 -24.42 27.66 -14.36
CA GLY A 555 -23.83 28.71 -15.20
C GLY A 555 -23.85 28.39 -16.70
N ALA A 556 -23.13 29.18 -17.50
CA ALA A 556 -23.19 29.10 -18.97
C ALA A 556 -22.68 27.78 -19.60
N SER A 557 -21.94 26.96 -18.85
CA SER A 557 -21.48 25.64 -19.32
C SER A 557 -22.35 24.48 -18.84
N GLY A 558 -23.18 24.69 -17.82
CA GLY A 558 -24.07 23.65 -17.31
C GLY A 558 -25.17 23.37 -18.32
N HIS A 559 -25.38 22.09 -18.61
CA HIS A 559 -26.48 21.61 -19.44
C HIS A 559 -27.15 20.45 -18.70
N LEU A 560 -28.46 20.51 -18.50
CA LEU A 560 -29.26 19.43 -17.94
C LEU A 560 -30.40 19.09 -18.88
N THR A 561 -30.48 17.84 -19.30
CA THR A 561 -31.64 17.27 -20.00
C THR A 561 -32.49 16.47 -19.03
N LEU A 562 -33.80 16.69 -19.03
CA LEU A 562 -34.78 15.89 -18.29
C LEU A 562 -35.52 14.99 -19.30
N ASP A 563 -35.24 13.69 -19.31
CA ASP A 563 -35.91 12.77 -20.26
C ASP A 563 -37.43 12.75 -20.06
N ASP A 564 -38.19 12.34 -21.08
CA ASP A 564 -39.64 12.18 -20.97
C ASP A 564 -40.02 11.25 -19.81
N GLY A 565 -40.82 11.77 -18.87
CA GLY A 565 -41.22 11.11 -17.65
C GLY A 565 -40.26 11.33 -16.46
N ALA A 566 -39.20 12.12 -16.60
CA ALA A 566 -38.35 12.54 -15.49
C ALA A 566 -39.17 13.28 -14.43
N ASN A 567 -38.93 12.94 -13.15
CA ASN A 567 -39.75 13.40 -12.05
C ASN A 567 -38.90 13.76 -10.83
N THR A 568 -38.85 15.05 -10.49
CA THR A 568 -38.15 15.59 -9.33
C THR A 568 -39.11 16.24 -8.33
N VAL A 569 -40.35 15.75 -8.17
CA VAL A 569 -41.39 16.37 -7.32
C VAL A 569 -41.04 16.55 -5.84
N ASP A 570 -39.99 15.91 -5.35
CA ASP A 570 -39.50 16.08 -3.98
C ASP A 570 -38.31 17.05 -3.87
N VAL A 571 -37.78 17.58 -4.99
CA VAL A 571 -36.63 18.51 -4.97
C VAL A 571 -36.82 19.66 -5.95
N GLY A 572 -36.31 20.84 -5.59
CA GLY A 572 -36.38 22.01 -6.47
C GLY A 572 -35.43 21.90 -7.66
N LEU A 573 -35.69 22.70 -8.69
CA LEU A 573 -34.81 22.86 -9.84
C LEU A 573 -34.52 24.33 -10.10
N VAL A 574 -33.23 24.69 -10.07
CA VAL A 574 -32.74 26.04 -10.37
C VAL A 574 -31.90 25.99 -11.64
N ASN A 575 -32.40 26.59 -12.71
CA ASN A 575 -31.65 26.70 -13.96
C ASN A 575 -30.83 28.00 -14.00
N GLN A 576 -29.51 27.88 -14.12
CA GLN A 576 -28.59 28.99 -14.39
C GLN A 576 -27.73 28.74 -15.64
N GLY A 577 -28.05 27.70 -16.41
CA GLY A 577 -27.36 27.27 -17.62
C GLY A 577 -28.36 26.92 -18.72
N LEU A 578 -28.19 25.79 -19.38
CA LEU A 578 -29.17 25.25 -20.34
C LEU A 578 -29.97 24.13 -19.67
N LEU A 579 -31.29 24.27 -19.61
CA LEU A 579 -32.21 23.20 -19.22
C LEU A 579 -33.02 22.79 -20.44
N ASP A 580 -33.00 21.50 -20.74
CA ASP A 580 -33.70 20.89 -21.87
C ASP A 580 -34.71 19.85 -21.35
N VAL A 581 -35.85 19.70 -22.02
CA VAL A 581 -36.93 18.80 -21.62
C VAL A 581 -37.03 17.68 -22.66
N ASP A 582 -36.13 16.70 -22.53
CA ASP A 582 -35.85 15.60 -23.47
C ASP A 582 -35.05 16.06 -24.71
N ASP A 583 -34.43 15.13 -25.45
CA ASP A 583 -33.80 15.44 -26.76
C ASP A 583 -34.84 15.39 -27.91
N ARG A 584 -36.11 15.28 -27.53
CA ARG A 584 -37.32 15.13 -28.33
C ARG A 584 -38.45 15.78 -27.54
N ALA A 585 -39.67 15.70 -28.06
CA ALA A 585 -40.86 16.02 -27.31
C ALA A 585 -40.99 15.15 -26.04
N GLY A 586 -41.11 15.78 -24.87
CA GLY A 586 -41.33 15.06 -23.61
C GLY A 586 -42.06 15.84 -22.51
N ILE A 587 -42.39 15.15 -21.41
CA ILE A 587 -42.89 15.78 -20.19
C ILE A 587 -41.90 15.55 -19.04
N ALA A 588 -41.44 16.63 -18.42
CA ALA A 588 -40.72 16.56 -17.14
C ALA A 588 -41.56 17.17 -16.01
N THR A 589 -41.47 16.59 -14.82
CA THR A 589 -42.15 17.11 -13.61
C THR A 589 -41.13 17.51 -12.54
N VAL A 590 -41.31 18.67 -11.92
CA VAL A 590 -40.44 19.19 -10.86
C VAL A 590 -41.25 19.74 -9.68
N ASP A 591 -40.69 19.76 -8.46
CA ASP A 591 -41.35 20.36 -7.29
C ASP A 591 -41.56 21.85 -7.51
N ARG A 592 -40.46 22.60 -7.58
CA ARG A 592 -40.42 24.04 -7.78
C ARG A 592 -39.39 24.35 -8.83
N PHE A 593 -39.60 25.43 -9.56
CA PHE A 593 -38.74 25.79 -10.67
C PHE A 593 -38.32 27.26 -10.60
N THR A 594 -37.03 27.51 -10.75
CA THR A 594 -36.48 28.85 -10.95
C THR A 594 -35.62 28.86 -12.20
N ASN A 595 -36.05 29.57 -13.24
CA ASN A 595 -35.17 29.94 -14.35
C ASN A 595 -34.50 31.27 -14.02
N GLY A 596 -33.21 31.26 -13.67
CA GLY A 596 -32.49 32.48 -13.31
C GLY A 596 -32.12 33.34 -14.53
N VAL A 597 -31.59 34.55 -14.28
CA VAL A 597 -31.17 35.51 -15.32
C VAL A 597 -30.16 34.95 -16.35
N ASN A 598 -29.37 33.95 -15.96
CA ASN A 598 -28.41 33.28 -16.83
C ASN A 598 -28.94 31.96 -17.42
N GLY A 599 -30.13 31.53 -16.99
CA GLY A 599 -30.76 30.29 -17.42
C GLY A 599 -31.44 30.43 -18.77
N THR A 600 -31.29 29.41 -19.60
CA THR A 600 -32.05 29.17 -20.82
C THR A 600 -32.89 27.92 -20.62
N LEU A 601 -34.21 28.05 -20.71
CA LEU A 601 -35.11 26.91 -20.87
C LEU A 601 -35.23 26.62 -22.37
N ALA A 602 -34.85 25.43 -22.82
CA ALA A 602 -35.08 24.95 -24.18
C ALA A 602 -36.38 24.12 -24.22
N ILE A 603 -37.08 24.22 -25.35
CA ILE A 603 -38.35 23.54 -25.63
C ILE A 603 -38.33 23.11 -27.08
N ASP A 604 -38.52 21.82 -27.32
CA ASP A 604 -38.67 21.20 -28.62
C ASP A 604 -40.14 21.14 -29.08
N LEU A 605 -40.37 21.47 -30.35
CA LEU A 605 -41.68 21.40 -31.02
C LEU A 605 -41.64 20.51 -32.27
N GLY A 606 -42.44 19.44 -32.27
CA GLY A 606 -42.72 18.53 -33.38
C GLY A 606 -44.21 18.38 -33.73
N GLY A 607 -45.11 19.12 -33.07
CA GLY A 607 -46.55 19.07 -33.31
C GLY A 607 -47.36 19.76 -32.20
N HIS A 608 -48.64 19.42 -32.07
CA HIS A 608 -49.59 20.09 -31.17
C HIS A 608 -49.97 19.28 -29.92
N LEU A 609 -49.57 18.01 -29.83
CA LEU A 609 -49.86 17.17 -28.68
C LEU A 609 -48.79 17.39 -27.59
N ILE A 610 -49.26 17.83 -26.42
CA ILE A 610 -48.42 18.06 -25.25
C ILE A 610 -47.72 16.77 -24.82
N GLY A 611 -46.40 16.82 -24.62
CA GLY A 611 -45.57 15.69 -24.22
C GLY A 611 -45.25 14.69 -25.33
N ASP A 612 -46.20 14.43 -26.22
CA ASP A 612 -45.99 13.49 -27.35
C ASP A 612 -45.29 14.17 -28.54
N GLU A 613 -45.60 15.44 -28.78
CA GLU A 613 -45.14 16.20 -29.94
C GLU A 613 -44.49 17.53 -29.58
N PHE A 614 -44.56 18.00 -28.33
CA PHE A 614 -43.75 19.12 -27.86
C PHE A 614 -43.51 19.07 -26.36
N ASP A 615 -42.48 19.78 -25.90
CA ASP A 615 -42.04 19.73 -24.51
C ASP A 615 -43.00 20.41 -23.54
N HIS A 616 -43.11 19.80 -22.36
CA HIS A 616 -43.85 20.38 -21.26
C HIS A 616 -43.15 20.21 -19.92
N LEU A 617 -42.87 21.33 -19.27
CA LEU A 617 -42.42 21.35 -17.88
C LEU A 617 -43.60 21.52 -16.92
N LEU A 618 -43.91 20.47 -16.17
CA LEU A 618 -44.93 20.49 -15.12
C LEU A 618 -44.30 20.83 -13.76
N VAL A 619 -44.72 21.92 -13.14
CA VAL A 619 -44.22 22.41 -11.84
C VAL A 619 -45.30 22.21 -10.78
N ALA A 620 -45.03 21.40 -9.75
CA ALA A 620 -45.99 21.12 -8.69
C ALA A 620 -46.20 22.31 -7.73
N GLY A 621 -45.17 23.12 -7.56
CA GLY A 621 -45.06 24.28 -6.69
C GLY A 621 -45.02 25.57 -7.49
N VAL A 622 -44.15 26.51 -7.12
CA VAL A 622 -44.03 27.81 -7.79
C VAL A 622 -43.02 27.74 -8.93
N ALA A 623 -43.31 28.44 -10.03
CA ALA A 623 -42.39 28.68 -11.13
C ALA A 623 -41.97 30.17 -11.15
N GLU A 624 -40.69 30.44 -11.00
CA GLU A 624 -40.08 31.76 -11.12
C GLU A 624 -39.27 31.84 -12.42
N ILE A 625 -39.65 32.77 -13.31
CA ILE A 625 -39.11 32.85 -14.66
C ILE A 625 -38.33 34.16 -14.86
N ASP A 626 -37.08 34.03 -15.27
CA ASP A 626 -36.18 35.08 -15.76
C ASP A 626 -35.39 34.51 -16.96
N GLY A 627 -34.30 35.14 -17.38
CA GLY A 627 -33.36 34.56 -18.36
C GLY A 627 -33.94 34.49 -19.77
N VAL A 628 -33.66 33.41 -20.49
CA VAL A 628 -34.00 33.27 -21.91
C VAL A 628 -34.82 32.01 -22.16
N LEU A 629 -35.69 32.06 -23.16
CA LEU A 629 -36.38 30.90 -23.72
C LEU A 629 -35.77 30.52 -25.07
N GLY A 630 -35.31 29.29 -25.22
CA GLY A 630 -34.99 28.64 -26.48
C GLY A 630 -36.20 27.86 -26.99
N VAL A 631 -36.49 27.95 -28.28
CA VAL A 631 -37.52 27.14 -28.93
C VAL A 631 -36.87 26.51 -30.15
N ASP A 632 -36.85 25.19 -30.20
CA ASP A 632 -36.29 24.42 -31.30
C ASP A 632 -37.40 23.64 -32.01
N LEU A 633 -37.30 23.51 -33.34
CA LEU A 633 -38.23 22.70 -34.12
C LEU A 633 -37.58 21.35 -34.39
N LEU A 634 -38.23 20.28 -33.93
CA LEU A 634 -37.75 18.92 -34.14
C LEU A 634 -37.56 18.66 -35.63
N ALA A 635 -36.36 18.23 -35.99
CA ALA A 635 -35.97 17.96 -37.36
C ALA A 635 -35.74 16.46 -37.60
N ASP A 636 -35.93 16.02 -38.84
CA ASP A 636 -35.56 14.68 -39.27
C ASP A 636 -34.04 14.53 -39.42
N GLU A 637 -33.59 13.34 -39.81
CA GLU A 637 -32.17 13.02 -40.04
C GLU A 637 -31.50 13.89 -41.13
N PHE A 638 -32.28 14.64 -41.92
CA PHE A 638 -31.78 15.57 -42.94
C PHE A 638 -31.82 17.04 -42.49
N GLY A 639 -32.15 17.31 -41.22
CA GLY A 639 -32.29 18.67 -40.69
C GLY A 639 -33.53 19.40 -41.21
N VAL A 640 -34.51 18.67 -41.76
CA VAL A 640 -35.79 19.24 -42.19
C VAL A 640 -36.75 19.22 -41.01
N PRO A 641 -37.38 20.35 -40.63
CA PRO A 641 -38.37 20.37 -39.58
C PRO A 641 -39.48 19.36 -39.86
N THR A 642 -39.75 18.49 -38.91
CA THR A 642 -40.86 17.52 -38.95
C THR A 642 -42.22 18.23 -38.83
N PHE A 643 -42.20 19.43 -38.24
CA PHE A 643 -43.35 20.27 -38.01
C PHE A 643 -43.08 21.71 -38.43
N LEU A 644 -44.10 22.33 -39.05
CA LEU A 644 -44.07 23.71 -39.50
C LEU A 644 -45.24 24.45 -38.83
N PRO A 645 -45.02 25.09 -37.67
CA PRO A 645 -46.08 25.81 -36.99
C PRO A 645 -46.59 26.98 -37.83
N GLN A 646 -47.88 27.27 -37.70
CA GLN A 646 -48.58 28.38 -38.34
C GLN A 646 -48.69 29.57 -37.40
N VAL A 647 -48.69 30.78 -37.95
CA VAL A 647 -48.89 31.99 -37.15
C VAL A 647 -50.23 31.91 -36.42
N GLY A 648 -50.20 32.07 -35.10
CA GLY A 648 -51.33 31.90 -34.21
C GLY A 648 -51.38 30.56 -33.48
N ASP A 649 -50.54 29.58 -33.85
CA ASP A 649 -50.41 28.33 -33.10
C ASP A 649 -49.85 28.61 -31.71
N GLU A 650 -50.44 27.95 -30.70
CA GLU A 650 -50.13 28.12 -29.28
C GLU A 650 -49.67 26.79 -28.67
N PHE A 651 -48.62 26.83 -27.85
CA PHE A 651 -48.02 25.67 -27.18
C PHE A 651 -47.83 25.99 -25.69
N MET A 652 -48.48 25.24 -24.81
CA MET A 652 -48.37 25.43 -23.36
C MET A 652 -47.12 24.70 -22.84
N ILE A 653 -46.01 25.41 -22.77
CA ILE A 653 -44.68 24.82 -22.49
C ILE A 653 -44.40 24.62 -21.00
N LEU A 654 -45.13 25.33 -20.12
CA LEU A 654 -44.97 25.22 -18.68
C LEU A 654 -46.33 25.34 -17.99
N SER A 655 -46.60 24.48 -17.02
CA SER A 655 -47.72 24.63 -16.09
C SER A 655 -47.25 24.58 -14.64
N SER A 656 -47.88 25.35 -13.76
CA SER A 656 -47.45 25.53 -12.37
C SER A 656 -48.65 25.60 -11.41
N GLN A 657 -48.76 24.63 -10.50
CA GLN A 657 -49.89 24.60 -9.56
C GLN A 657 -49.78 25.69 -8.47
N GLY A 658 -48.56 26.04 -8.06
CA GLY A 658 -48.27 27.14 -7.13
C GLY A 658 -48.25 28.52 -7.79
N GLY A 659 -48.31 28.57 -9.12
CA GLY A 659 -48.39 29.78 -9.93
C GLY A 659 -47.08 30.15 -10.61
N VAL A 660 -47.19 31.04 -11.60
CA VAL A 660 -46.07 31.56 -12.38
C VAL A 660 -45.78 33.00 -11.97
N SER A 661 -44.51 33.33 -11.78
CA SER A 661 -44.05 34.69 -11.55
C SER A 661 -42.81 35.02 -12.38
N GLY A 662 -42.61 36.31 -12.67
CA GLY A 662 -41.54 36.76 -13.55
C GLY A 662 -41.87 36.68 -15.05
N ALA A 663 -40.86 36.84 -15.90
CA ALA A 663 -40.92 36.73 -17.34
C ALA A 663 -39.51 36.51 -17.92
N PHE A 664 -39.40 35.73 -19.00
CA PHE A 664 -38.17 35.63 -19.78
C PHE A 664 -37.77 37.02 -20.30
N ALA A 665 -36.49 37.34 -20.18
CA ALA A 665 -35.88 38.56 -20.72
C ALA A 665 -35.82 38.56 -22.27
N GLY A 666 -35.88 37.38 -22.90
CA GLY A 666 -35.95 37.24 -24.35
C GLY A 666 -36.26 35.82 -24.81
N VAL A 667 -36.58 35.69 -26.11
CA VAL A 667 -36.71 34.40 -26.80
C VAL A 667 -35.62 34.32 -27.86
N LEU A 668 -34.88 33.22 -27.91
CA LEU A 668 -33.88 33.00 -28.95
C LEU A 668 -34.57 32.87 -30.32
N PRO A 669 -33.95 33.37 -31.40
CA PRO A 669 -34.49 33.17 -32.75
C PRO A 669 -34.47 31.69 -33.13
N THR A 670 -35.65 31.13 -33.41
CA THR A 670 -35.75 29.79 -34.00
C THR A 670 -35.56 29.89 -35.51
N ILE A 671 -34.57 29.20 -36.06
CA ILE A 671 -34.28 29.19 -37.50
C ILE A 671 -34.35 27.77 -38.01
N ALA A 672 -35.30 27.49 -38.91
CA ALA A 672 -35.50 26.15 -39.43
C ALA A 672 -36.01 26.20 -40.89
N GLY A 673 -35.48 25.35 -41.76
CA GLY A 673 -35.87 25.31 -43.18
C GLY A 673 -35.67 26.63 -43.94
N GLY A 674 -34.71 27.46 -43.53
CA GLY A 674 -34.47 28.80 -44.11
C GLY A 674 -35.51 29.87 -43.69
N MET A 675 -36.39 29.55 -42.74
CA MET A 675 -37.36 30.45 -42.16
C MET A 675 -36.94 30.82 -40.74
N ALA A 676 -37.25 32.05 -40.32
CA ALA A 676 -37.14 32.51 -38.95
C ALA A 676 -38.53 32.56 -38.32
N TYR A 677 -38.68 31.95 -37.15
CA TYR A 677 -39.93 31.91 -36.38
C TYR A 677 -39.81 32.87 -35.20
N GLY A 678 -40.74 33.83 -35.13
CA GLY A 678 -40.80 34.82 -34.06
C GLY A 678 -41.91 34.47 -33.08
N TRP A 679 -41.55 34.22 -31.82
CA TRP A 679 -42.45 33.79 -30.77
C TRP A 679 -42.87 34.94 -29.84
N GLU A 680 -44.11 34.90 -29.40
CA GLU A 680 -44.65 35.72 -28.32
C GLU A 680 -44.90 34.83 -27.10
N VAL A 681 -44.42 35.25 -25.92
CA VAL A 681 -44.64 34.51 -24.68
C VAL A 681 -45.85 35.11 -23.95
N LEU A 682 -46.85 34.27 -23.69
CA LEU A 682 -48.07 34.60 -22.96
C LEU A 682 -47.96 34.05 -21.54
N TYR A 683 -47.99 34.95 -20.56
CA TYR A 683 -47.92 34.60 -19.14
C TYR A 683 -49.31 34.61 -18.53
N HIS A 684 -49.76 33.45 -18.05
CA HIS A 684 -50.97 33.30 -17.28
C HIS A 684 -50.63 33.05 -15.79
N PRO A 685 -51.60 33.15 -14.87
CA PRO A 685 -51.31 32.92 -13.45
C PRO A 685 -50.73 31.54 -13.12
N HIS A 686 -50.99 30.52 -13.95
CA HIS A 686 -50.64 29.12 -13.69
C HIS A 686 -49.96 28.41 -14.86
N ASP A 687 -49.66 29.11 -15.95
CA ASP A 687 -49.02 28.50 -17.12
C ASP A 687 -48.28 29.56 -17.97
N VAL A 688 -47.35 29.07 -18.78
CA VAL A 688 -46.66 29.83 -19.82
C VAL A 688 -46.95 29.17 -21.16
N THR A 689 -47.50 29.95 -22.07
CA THR A 689 -47.81 29.54 -23.44
C THR A 689 -46.97 30.35 -24.41
N ILE A 690 -46.36 29.71 -25.41
CA ILE A 690 -45.77 30.42 -26.55
C ILE A 690 -46.75 30.43 -27.72
N ARG A 691 -46.84 31.57 -28.39
CA ARG A 691 -47.59 31.74 -29.63
C ARG A 691 -46.66 32.09 -30.76
N LEU A 692 -46.79 31.41 -31.90
CA LEU A 692 -46.07 31.82 -33.10
C LEU A 692 -46.65 33.14 -33.62
N ALA A 693 -45.91 34.24 -33.49
CA ALA A 693 -46.37 35.58 -33.86
C ALA A 693 -46.05 35.93 -35.32
N SER A 694 -44.95 35.39 -35.86
CA SER A 694 -44.56 35.64 -37.25
C SER A 694 -43.66 34.54 -37.81
N VAL A 695 -43.75 34.33 -39.12
CA VAL A 695 -42.84 33.50 -39.89
C VAL A 695 -42.28 34.35 -41.01
N GLY A 696 -40.96 34.53 -41.05
CA GLY A 696 -40.26 35.31 -42.05
C GLY A 696 -39.18 34.48 -42.74
N SER A 697 -38.71 34.93 -43.90
CA SER A 697 -37.45 34.43 -44.42
C SER A 697 -36.36 34.71 -43.40
N ALA A 698 -35.55 33.71 -43.02
CA ALA A 698 -34.36 33.97 -42.23
C ALA A 698 -33.48 34.92 -43.04
N VAL A 699 -33.45 36.20 -42.65
CA VAL A 699 -32.54 37.15 -43.28
C VAL A 699 -31.16 36.64 -42.93
N PRO A 700 -30.31 36.27 -43.92
CA PRO A 700 -28.96 35.88 -43.61
C PRO A 700 -28.33 37.08 -42.91
N GLU A 701 -27.98 36.92 -41.63
CA GLU A 701 -27.00 37.78 -40.98
C GLU A 701 -25.88 37.96 -42.00
N PRO A 702 -25.52 39.19 -42.40
CA PRO A 702 -24.51 39.40 -43.42
C PRO A 702 -23.25 38.71 -42.91
N THR A 703 -22.95 37.55 -43.50
CA THR A 703 -21.83 36.71 -43.07
C THR A 703 -20.60 37.59 -42.89
N THR A 704 -19.75 37.27 -41.92
CA THR A 704 -18.52 38.03 -41.62
C THR A 704 -17.67 38.34 -42.87
N GLY A 705 -17.83 37.60 -43.97
CA GLY A 705 -17.31 37.94 -45.30
C GLY A 705 -17.82 39.25 -45.92
N LEU A 706 -19.09 39.65 -45.73
CA LEU A 706 -19.64 40.92 -46.21
C LEU A 706 -19.18 42.11 -45.34
N MET A 707 -19.07 41.92 -44.02
CA MET A 707 -18.45 42.90 -43.11
C MET A 707 -16.96 43.06 -43.37
N ALA A 708 -16.23 41.97 -43.66
CA ALA A 708 -14.83 42.02 -44.10
C ALA A 708 -14.68 42.70 -45.46
N ALA A 709 -15.60 42.49 -46.41
CA ALA A 709 -15.61 43.20 -47.69
C ALA A 709 -15.91 44.71 -47.53
N CYS A 710 -16.79 45.09 -46.61
CA CYS A 710 -17.03 46.50 -46.26
C CYS A 710 -15.84 47.14 -45.51
N LEU A 711 -15.14 46.40 -44.64
CA LEU A 711 -13.91 46.86 -43.98
C LEU A 711 -12.73 46.97 -44.95
N LEU A 712 -12.58 46.04 -45.92
CA LEU A 712 -11.60 46.13 -47.01
C LEU A 712 -11.92 47.27 -47.97
N ALA A 713 -13.19 47.54 -48.26
CA ALA A 713 -13.61 48.69 -49.06
C ALA A 713 -13.37 50.04 -48.33
N MET A 714 -13.52 50.10 -47.01
CA MET A 714 -13.19 51.29 -46.22
C MET A 714 -11.67 51.48 -46.04
N ALA A 715 -10.88 50.40 -45.92
CA ALA A 715 -9.42 50.48 -45.90
C ALA A 715 -8.82 50.93 -47.25
N ALA A 716 -9.45 50.56 -48.37
CA ALA A 716 -9.03 51.01 -49.70
C ALA A 716 -9.33 52.51 -49.98
N TYR A 717 -10.25 53.14 -49.25
CA TYR A 717 -10.61 54.55 -49.43
C TYR A 717 -9.85 55.51 -48.50
N GLY A 718 -9.14 54.98 -47.50
CA GLY A 718 -8.43 55.75 -46.47
C GLY A 718 -6.92 55.97 -46.69
N ALA A 719 -6.32 55.45 -47.77
CA ALA A 719 -4.89 55.65 -48.03
C ALA A 719 -4.63 57.07 -48.58
N PRO A 720 -3.86 57.94 -47.88
CA PRO A 720 -3.50 59.24 -48.42
C PRO A 720 -2.52 59.06 -49.59
N ARG A 721 -2.87 59.64 -50.74
CA ARG A 721 -1.99 59.71 -51.91
C ARG A 721 -0.66 60.37 -51.54
N ARG A 722 0.44 59.68 -51.78
CA ARG A 722 1.73 60.29 -52.14
C ARG A 722 1.96 60.09 -53.62
#